data_AF-A0A7C8K376-F1
#
_entry.id   AF-A0A7C8K376-F1
#
_cell.length_a   1.000
_cell.length_b   1.000
_cell.length_c   1.000
_cell.angle_alpha   90.00
_cell.angle_beta   90.00
_cell.angle_gamma   90.00
#
_symmetry.space_group_name_H-M   'P 1'
#
loop_
_entity.id
_entity.type
_entity.pdbx_description
1 polymer ?
#
loop_
_entity_poly.entity_id
_entity_poly.type
_entity_poly.pdbx_seq_one_letter_code
_entity_poly.pdbx_strand_id
1 'polypeptide(L)'
;MPTCGPCKVSFLHFRPFPVTIFTAIIYLALFIPLLIIHYVPPTPPPNASLKESIGVDLEDTWRTLAAITKKYHPYNSRANDHVKSFLVDKVNQIIEKNGNNKTEVIEDNYVNVLYTGRTTVKIYFESLNVIVKVQGSGDFEGVVGDVLVNAHYDSVSTAPGATDDGVAVVTVLGLIDYFTQPNNTPRRDMYFLLNNGEEDYLNGAMAFTEHPLAKNCRIFLNLEGAGAGGRATLFRSTDAEVTKFFKRAKYPFGSSLSGDAFKQGFIRSQTDYIIFDGELGMRGLDLAFWQPRARYHTQWDSMAFTSINSLWHMFETSLSSLVGMAHDGSYTFVQGSGRKHTGVWFDMFGRGFAIFQIADTFIWSMCLLTITPFFIFGLFYLLASSDKLYLLASSPKSNGPLPPKLELAGCKGFWRPFVAILFSTSAVVGTALLIAKVNPMIMYSSQEAIWVCLISLWIVTSWFSLKIANWWRPSATARTWSIGWISFIAWLLLVLNAVAEDRLDVGGMYFTIFYYMATALALVFSLLDLFFLPPTSHIYDSITHADPLEDDDHRSLIAPSVDHTNTLSPDDEESEPPNEQTSLLRDSSNLGRGRHIGRRPNSHGSLSIGAASSLPTIENNEDDEPSCSSTTLCASRQYPGEQYWSRYLPRYTWLLQAIILIPVPVIITAQIALIVGTSIAQTGADGNNPITAYILYAVFTILILLPLQPFLHRWTRHIPLFLFFVFVGTLLYLLLAFPFSWNNPLKVYFAQTVDLKTGENRVHLVGVNKYIKNIVEENIPSAWAPGADLVCKDDPLRLGLQRCSWPGKMPNVVPGYESKKWASVNATSLGEKDGLKRAKLEVRAKNTRACRVNFEKNIEKWIRNVDIFDPTGKGKTVKHKSEGKDFGGPVQQIRLWSREWGRGWDVVVEYEQNEDTKAGPVGVVECLWSDANDGGIKALEEIKSYLPQWAVVSKLEDGLVIGEIPFATEKVKEI
;
A
#
# COMPACT_ATOMS: atom_id res chain seq x y z
N MET A 1 -14.76 63.89 12.43
CA MET A 1 -13.60 63.03 12.09
C MET A 1 -14.12 61.78 11.40
N PRO A 2 -13.79 61.55 10.11
CA PRO A 2 -14.15 60.30 9.45
C PRO A 2 -13.24 59.20 10.02
N THR A 3 -13.83 58.23 10.70
CA THR A 3 -13.15 56.99 11.09
C THR A 3 -12.62 56.29 9.84
N CYS A 4 -11.30 56.14 9.70
CA CYS A 4 -10.70 55.33 8.65
C CYS A 4 -11.29 53.91 8.68
N GLY A 5 -11.99 53.52 7.62
CA GLY A 5 -12.48 52.15 7.47
C GLY A 5 -11.31 51.15 7.34
N PRO A 6 -11.49 49.88 7.72
CA PRO A 6 -10.43 48.88 7.67
C PRO A 6 -9.88 48.71 6.23
N CYS A 7 -8.55 48.72 6.06
CA CYS A 7 -7.89 48.42 4.79
C CYS A 7 -8.50 47.14 4.19
N LYS A 8 -9.08 47.20 2.98
CA LYS A 8 -9.58 46.02 2.27
C LYS A 8 -8.38 45.17 1.80
N VAL A 9 -7.89 44.28 2.67
CA VAL A 9 -6.82 43.33 2.33
C VAL A 9 -7.39 42.25 1.41
N SER A 10 -6.74 42.00 0.27
CA SER A 10 -7.17 40.97 -0.68
C SER A 10 -7.14 39.58 -0.03
N PHE A 11 -8.18 38.79 -0.26
CA PHE A 11 -8.34 37.42 0.23
C PHE A 11 -7.26 36.45 -0.28
N LEU A 12 -6.43 36.87 -1.24
CA LEU A 12 -5.35 36.05 -1.82
C LEU A 12 -3.96 36.34 -1.24
N HIS A 13 -3.82 37.28 -0.30
CA HIS A 13 -2.51 37.57 0.31
C HIS A 13 -2.04 36.45 1.23
N PHE A 14 -0.71 36.26 1.32
CA PHE A 14 -0.06 35.32 2.24
C PHE A 14 -0.25 35.74 3.71
N ARG A 15 -1.48 35.59 4.22
CA ARG A 15 -1.94 35.96 5.56
C ARG A 15 -2.59 34.76 6.25
N PRO A 16 -2.72 34.78 7.58
CA PRO A 16 -3.14 33.59 8.30
C PRO A 16 -4.47 32.99 7.88
N PHE A 17 -5.49 33.81 7.72
CA PHE A 17 -6.84 33.36 7.38
C PHE A 17 -6.92 32.75 5.97
N PRO A 18 -6.48 33.42 4.88
CA PRO A 18 -6.40 32.82 3.55
C PRO A 18 -5.62 31.51 3.50
N VAL A 19 -4.40 31.50 4.06
CA VAL A 19 -3.53 30.32 3.97
C VAL A 19 -4.17 29.12 4.65
N THR A 20 -4.78 29.32 5.82
CA THR A 20 -5.51 28.25 6.53
C THR A 20 -6.63 27.69 5.67
N ILE A 21 -7.49 28.54 5.12
CA ILE A 21 -8.67 28.12 4.36
C ILE A 21 -8.27 27.41 3.06
N PHE A 22 -7.42 28.02 2.25
CA PHE A 22 -7.05 27.45 0.95
C PHE A 22 -6.31 26.12 1.11
N THR A 23 -5.35 26.02 2.04
CA THR A 23 -4.63 24.75 2.25
C THR A 23 -5.55 23.66 2.81
N ALA A 24 -6.47 23.98 3.73
CA ALA A 24 -7.47 23.03 4.21
C ALA A 24 -8.43 22.58 3.09
N ILE A 25 -8.94 23.50 2.28
CA ILE A 25 -9.80 23.18 1.13
C ILE A 25 -9.07 22.30 0.12
N ILE A 26 -7.81 22.61 -0.20
CA ILE A 26 -6.99 21.79 -1.10
C ILE A 26 -6.90 20.36 -0.55
N TYR A 27 -6.48 20.17 0.71
CA TYR A 27 -6.36 18.83 1.27
C TYR A 27 -7.70 18.08 1.33
N LEU A 28 -8.81 18.74 1.68
CA LEU A 28 -10.14 18.14 1.65
C LEU A 28 -10.58 17.75 0.23
N ALA A 29 -10.36 18.63 -0.75
CA ALA A 29 -10.68 18.39 -2.16
C ALA A 29 -9.84 17.26 -2.78
N LEU A 30 -8.68 16.94 -2.21
CA LEU A 30 -7.85 15.81 -2.62
C LEU A 30 -8.26 14.52 -1.92
N PHE A 31 -8.39 14.51 -0.59
CA PHE A 31 -8.68 13.29 0.16
C PHE A 31 -10.10 12.77 -0.05
N ILE A 32 -11.11 13.65 -0.15
CA ILE A 32 -12.51 13.19 -0.29
C ILE A 32 -12.68 12.33 -1.57
N PRO A 33 -12.27 12.76 -2.77
CA PRO A 33 -12.32 11.92 -3.95
C PRO A 33 -11.48 10.65 -3.84
N LEU A 34 -10.27 10.73 -3.27
CA LEU A 34 -9.40 9.56 -3.11
C LEU A 34 -10.03 8.48 -2.23
N LEU A 35 -10.64 8.87 -1.11
CA LEU A 35 -11.35 7.96 -0.22
C LEU A 35 -12.59 7.37 -0.92
N ILE A 36 -13.36 8.19 -1.65
CA ILE A 36 -14.51 7.70 -2.43
C ILE A 36 -14.06 6.68 -3.48
N ILE A 37 -12.99 6.97 -4.22
CA ILE A 37 -12.48 6.06 -5.25
C ILE A 37 -11.95 4.77 -4.62
N HIS A 38 -11.25 4.87 -3.48
CA HIS A 38 -10.70 3.70 -2.80
C HIS A 38 -11.78 2.75 -2.26
N TYR A 39 -12.84 3.28 -1.62
CA TYR A 39 -13.86 2.46 -0.95
C TYR A 39 -15.12 2.19 -1.78
N VAL A 40 -15.45 3.03 -2.76
CA VAL A 40 -16.71 2.94 -3.51
C VAL A 40 -16.46 2.43 -4.94
N PRO A 41 -16.90 1.20 -5.27
CA PRO A 41 -16.87 0.72 -6.64
C PRO A 41 -17.86 1.50 -7.51
N PRO A 42 -17.57 1.68 -8.81
CA PRO A 42 -18.46 2.41 -9.71
C PRO A 42 -19.77 1.66 -9.92
N THR A 43 -20.85 2.42 -10.06
CA THR A 43 -22.19 1.89 -10.32
C THR A 43 -22.30 1.39 -11.77
N PRO A 44 -22.91 0.22 -12.03
CA PRO A 44 -23.20 -0.24 -13.38
C PRO A 44 -24.19 0.69 -14.09
N PRO A 45 -24.13 0.78 -15.43
CA PRO A 45 -25.24 1.29 -16.23
C PRO A 45 -26.53 0.49 -16.00
N PRO A 46 -27.72 1.03 -16.35
CA PRO A 46 -28.97 0.29 -16.26
C PRO A 46 -28.90 -1.04 -17.02
N ASN A 47 -29.42 -2.12 -16.43
CA ASN A 47 -29.33 -3.47 -17.01
C ASN A 47 -29.88 -3.57 -18.44
N ALA A 48 -30.98 -2.87 -18.73
CA ALA A 48 -31.54 -2.80 -20.09
C ALA A 48 -30.55 -2.22 -21.12
N SER A 49 -29.78 -1.19 -20.74
CA SER A 49 -28.76 -0.60 -21.59
C SER A 49 -27.60 -1.56 -21.82
N LEU A 50 -27.20 -2.34 -20.82
CA LEU A 50 -26.12 -3.33 -20.97
C LEU A 50 -26.51 -4.47 -21.91
N LYS A 51 -27.76 -4.95 -21.81
CA LYS A 51 -28.32 -5.95 -22.74
C LYS A 51 -28.30 -5.46 -24.17
N GLU A 52 -28.65 -4.19 -24.41
CA GLU A 52 -28.66 -3.60 -25.74
C GLU A 52 -27.24 -3.34 -26.26
N SER A 53 -26.33 -2.81 -25.44
CA SER A 53 -25.00 -2.38 -25.89
C SER A 53 -23.99 -3.50 -26.03
N ILE A 54 -23.98 -4.46 -25.10
CA ILE A 54 -22.95 -5.51 -25.00
C ILE A 54 -23.55 -6.92 -24.85
N GLY A 55 -24.88 -7.07 -24.83
CA GLY A 55 -25.55 -8.36 -24.77
C GLY A 55 -25.54 -9.05 -23.40
N VAL A 56 -25.04 -8.39 -22.36
CA VAL A 56 -24.83 -8.97 -21.02
C VAL A 56 -25.98 -8.62 -20.09
N ASP A 57 -26.52 -9.62 -19.39
CA ASP A 57 -27.55 -9.46 -18.35
C ASP A 57 -26.93 -9.55 -16.95
N LEU A 58 -26.67 -8.40 -16.33
CA LEU A 58 -26.01 -8.33 -15.03
C LEU A 58 -26.83 -8.96 -13.90
N GLU A 59 -28.16 -8.94 -14.02
CA GLU A 59 -29.05 -9.59 -13.04
C GLU A 59 -28.99 -11.12 -13.17
N ASP A 60 -28.94 -11.65 -14.39
CA ASP A 60 -28.75 -13.09 -14.61
C ASP A 60 -27.37 -13.53 -14.12
N THR A 61 -26.33 -12.73 -14.35
CA THR A 61 -24.98 -12.97 -13.81
C THR A 61 -24.99 -13.01 -12.28
N TRP A 62 -25.71 -12.08 -11.63
CA TRP A 62 -25.85 -12.07 -10.16
C TRP A 62 -26.64 -13.29 -9.63
N ARG A 63 -27.68 -13.74 -10.35
CA ARG A 63 -28.41 -14.99 -10.00
C ARG A 63 -27.54 -16.23 -10.20
N THR A 64 -26.70 -16.24 -11.23
CA THR A 64 -25.74 -17.32 -11.51
C THR A 64 -24.72 -17.42 -10.37
N LEU A 65 -24.23 -16.28 -9.87
CA LEU A 65 -23.37 -16.24 -8.69
C LEU A 65 -24.05 -16.86 -7.46
N ALA A 66 -25.34 -16.57 -7.26
CA ALA A 66 -26.12 -17.15 -6.17
C ALA A 66 -26.25 -18.67 -6.26
N ALA A 67 -26.30 -19.22 -7.47
CA ALA A 67 -26.37 -20.65 -7.70
C ALA A 67 -25.05 -21.35 -7.36
N ILE A 68 -23.92 -20.77 -7.79
CA ILE A 68 -22.57 -21.30 -7.51
C ILE A 68 -22.27 -21.26 -6.01
N THR A 69 -22.57 -20.13 -5.36
CA THR A 69 -22.21 -19.86 -3.95
C THR A 69 -23.22 -20.39 -2.93
N LYS A 70 -24.14 -21.27 -3.35
CA LYS A 70 -25.19 -21.81 -2.46
C LYS A 70 -24.63 -22.69 -1.34
N LYS A 71 -23.54 -23.41 -1.61
CA LYS A 71 -22.86 -24.34 -0.70
C LYS A 71 -21.35 -24.09 -0.77
N TYR A 72 -20.62 -24.48 0.26
CA TYR A 72 -19.16 -24.55 0.18
C TYR A 72 -18.81 -25.63 -0.84
N HIS A 73 -17.89 -25.34 -1.75
CA HIS A 73 -17.58 -26.23 -2.87
C HIS A 73 -16.06 -26.38 -3.07
N PRO A 74 -15.28 -26.74 -2.04
CA PRO A 74 -13.87 -27.12 -2.21
C PRO A 74 -13.74 -28.33 -3.13
N TYR A 75 -12.57 -28.51 -3.75
CA TYR A 75 -12.28 -29.63 -4.66
C TYR A 75 -12.76 -30.98 -4.10
N ASN A 76 -12.51 -31.23 -2.81
CA ASN A 76 -12.90 -32.44 -2.10
C ASN A 76 -14.31 -32.37 -1.49
N SER A 77 -15.32 -31.94 -2.27
CA SER A 77 -16.73 -31.92 -1.89
C SER A 77 -17.66 -32.29 -3.05
N ARG A 78 -18.86 -32.80 -2.74
CA ARG A 78 -19.86 -33.14 -3.78
C ARG A 78 -20.48 -31.88 -4.42
N ALA A 79 -20.49 -30.77 -3.68
CA ALA A 79 -20.97 -29.50 -4.20
C ALA A 79 -20.09 -29.00 -5.37
N ASN A 80 -18.78 -29.24 -5.33
CA ASN A 80 -17.86 -28.90 -6.43
C ASN A 80 -18.20 -29.64 -7.74
N ASP A 81 -18.55 -30.93 -7.67
CA ASP A 81 -19.04 -31.68 -8.85
C ASP A 81 -20.30 -31.04 -9.46
N HIS A 82 -21.24 -30.61 -8.61
CA HIS A 82 -22.46 -29.94 -9.07
C HIS A 82 -22.18 -28.58 -9.70
N VAL A 83 -21.24 -27.80 -9.13
CA VAL A 83 -20.81 -26.52 -9.70
C VAL A 83 -20.19 -26.75 -11.09
N LYS A 84 -19.29 -27.73 -11.24
CA LYS A 84 -18.70 -28.07 -12.56
C LYS A 84 -19.78 -28.36 -13.60
N SER A 85 -20.71 -29.26 -13.30
CA SER A 85 -21.80 -29.61 -14.21
C SER A 85 -22.68 -28.39 -14.55
N PHE A 86 -23.02 -27.58 -13.54
CA PHE A 86 -23.79 -26.35 -13.73
C PHE A 86 -23.07 -25.35 -14.66
N LEU A 87 -21.74 -25.20 -14.53
CA LEU A 87 -20.95 -24.31 -15.39
C LEU A 87 -20.95 -24.79 -16.84
N VAL A 88 -20.74 -26.09 -17.07
CA VAL A 88 -20.80 -26.68 -18.42
C VAL A 88 -22.18 -26.44 -19.06
N ASP A 89 -23.26 -26.69 -18.32
CA ASP A 89 -24.63 -26.45 -18.78
C ASP A 89 -24.87 -24.98 -19.12
N LYS A 90 -24.38 -24.05 -18.27
CA LYS A 90 -24.53 -22.61 -18.49
C LYS A 90 -23.75 -22.13 -19.70
N VAL A 91 -22.55 -22.64 -19.94
CA VAL A 91 -21.76 -22.34 -21.14
C VAL A 91 -22.47 -22.83 -22.40
N ASN A 92 -22.99 -24.06 -22.40
CA ASN A 92 -23.73 -24.61 -23.54
C ASN A 92 -24.98 -23.76 -23.85
N GLN A 93 -25.73 -23.32 -22.83
CA GLN A 93 -26.86 -22.41 -22.99
C GLN A 93 -26.45 -21.07 -23.63
N ILE A 94 -25.30 -20.52 -23.26
CA ILE A 94 -24.76 -19.28 -23.87
C ILE A 94 -24.43 -19.51 -25.35
N ILE A 95 -23.78 -20.62 -25.68
CA ILE A 95 -23.41 -20.96 -27.05
C ILE A 95 -24.66 -21.15 -27.93
N GLU A 96 -25.67 -21.87 -27.42
CA GLU A 96 -26.95 -22.08 -28.10
C GLU A 96 -27.71 -20.77 -28.30
N LYS A 97 -27.79 -19.93 -27.26
CA LYS A 97 -28.40 -18.59 -27.31
C LYS A 97 -27.77 -17.72 -28.41
N ASN A 98 -26.44 -17.77 -28.54
CA ASN A 98 -25.70 -16.94 -29.50
C ASN A 98 -25.55 -17.60 -30.89
N GLY A 99 -25.93 -18.87 -31.04
CA GLY A 99 -25.82 -19.61 -32.31
C GLY A 99 -24.39 -19.79 -32.80
N ASN A 100 -23.41 -19.91 -31.89
CA ASN A 100 -21.99 -19.91 -32.22
C ASN A 100 -21.42 -21.32 -32.39
N ASN A 101 -21.31 -21.79 -33.63
CA ASN A 101 -20.74 -23.12 -33.94
C ASN A 101 -19.20 -23.17 -33.92
N LYS A 102 -18.52 -22.06 -33.58
CA LYS A 102 -17.06 -21.92 -33.54
C LYS A 102 -16.50 -22.00 -32.12
N THR A 103 -17.33 -22.39 -31.16
CA THR A 103 -16.97 -22.51 -29.76
C THR A 103 -16.96 -23.99 -29.36
N GLU A 104 -15.87 -24.43 -28.74
CA GLU A 104 -15.69 -25.81 -28.27
C GLU A 104 -15.60 -25.81 -26.74
N VAL A 105 -16.40 -26.66 -26.08
CA VAL A 105 -16.34 -26.88 -24.63
C VAL A 105 -15.62 -28.19 -24.36
N ILE A 106 -14.55 -28.13 -23.58
CA ILE A 106 -13.65 -29.24 -23.31
C ILE A 106 -13.61 -29.46 -21.80
N GLU A 107 -14.09 -30.62 -21.36
CA GLU A 107 -13.91 -31.08 -20.00
C GLU A 107 -12.59 -31.87 -19.89
N ASP A 108 -11.60 -31.32 -19.19
CA ASP A 108 -10.32 -31.98 -18.99
C ASP A 108 -10.43 -33.08 -17.93
N ASN A 109 -10.79 -34.27 -18.38
CA ASN A 109 -10.93 -35.46 -17.55
C ASN A 109 -9.80 -36.48 -17.78
N TYR A 110 -8.70 -36.09 -18.43
CA TYR A 110 -7.63 -37.02 -18.84
C TYR A 110 -6.22 -36.59 -18.46
N VAL A 111 -5.97 -35.31 -18.15
CA VAL A 111 -4.65 -34.86 -17.70
C VAL A 111 -4.42 -35.25 -16.25
N ASN A 112 -3.38 -36.06 -16.04
CA ASN A 112 -2.85 -36.46 -14.73
C ASN A 112 -1.44 -35.89 -14.62
N VAL A 113 -1.19 -34.97 -13.68
CA VAL A 113 0.12 -34.33 -13.51
C VAL A 113 0.77 -34.74 -12.19
N LEU A 114 2.07 -35.01 -12.23
CA LEU A 114 2.91 -35.16 -11.05
C LEU A 114 4.01 -34.09 -11.11
N TYR A 115 4.01 -33.16 -10.15
CA TYR A 115 4.95 -32.05 -10.12
C TYR A 115 5.54 -31.82 -8.72
N THR A 116 6.55 -30.95 -8.65
CA THR A 116 7.20 -30.60 -7.38
C THR A 116 6.76 -29.21 -6.95
N GLY A 117 6.15 -29.10 -5.78
CA GLY A 117 5.76 -27.83 -5.19
C GLY A 117 6.94 -27.07 -4.57
N ARG A 118 6.80 -26.68 -3.31
CA ARG A 118 7.88 -26.08 -2.51
C ARG A 118 8.84 -27.19 -2.08
N THR A 119 10.07 -27.12 -2.58
CA THR A 119 11.29 -27.92 -2.31
C THR A 119 11.13 -29.43 -2.10
N THR A 120 10.35 -29.88 -1.12
CA THR A 120 10.24 -31.28 -0.66
C THR A 120 8.84 -31.89 -0.82
N VAL A 121 7.87 -31.15 -1.36
CA VAL A 121 6.49 -31.62 -1.57
C VAL A 121 6.27 -32.04 -3.03
N LYS A 122 5.87 -33.29 -3.24
CA LYS A 122 5.41 -33.81 -4.54
C LYS A 122 3.89 -33.79 -4.58
N ILE A 123 3.30 -33.45 -5.72
CA ILE A 123 1.86 -33.30 -5.86
C ILE A 123 1.41 -34.06 -7.10
N TYR A 124 0.53 -35.03 -6.90
CA TYR A 124 -0.21 -35.71 -7.94
C TYR A 124 -1.61 -35.15 -8.00
N PHE A 125 -1.97 -34.63 -9.17
CA PHE A 125 -3.28 -34.02 -9.39
C PHE A 125 -3.94 -34.52 -10.66
N GLU A 126 -5.24 -34.74 -10.55
CA GLU A 126 -6.12 -35.16 -11.61
C GLU A 126 -7.05 -34.01 -11.98
N SER A 127 -6.85 -33.45 -13.17
CA SER A 127 -7.54 -32.25 -13.65
C SER A 127 -9.06 -32.39 -13.61
N LEU A 128 -9.79 -31.36 -13.24
CA LEU A 128 -11.24 -31.26 -13.46
C LEU A 128 -11.58 -29.93 -14.12
N ASN A 129 -10.63 -29.38 -14.88
CA ASN A 129 -10.77 -28.09 -15.52
C ASN A 129 -11.85 -28.13 -16.62
N VAL A 130 -12.52 -27.00 -16.79
CA VAL A 130 -13.44 -26.76 -17.92
C VAL A 130 -12.80 -25.68 -18.79
N ILE A 131 -12.55 -26.01 -20.05
CA ILE A 131 -11.91 -25.12 -21.01
C ILE A 131 -12.92 -24.79 -22.10
N VAL A 132 -13.14 -23.51 -22.36
CA VAL A 132 -13.99 -23.05 -23.46
C VAL A 132 -13.10 -22.36 -24.49
N LYS A 133 -12.99 -22.94 -25.67
CA LYS A 133 -12.23 -22.38 -26.79
C LYS A 133 -13.18 -21.64 -27.73
N VAL A 134 -13.00 -20.33 -27.88
CA VAL A 134 -13.69 -19.52 -28.89
C VAL A 134 -12.72 -19.26 -30.04
N GLN A 135 -13.02 -19.80 -31.22
CA GLN A 135 -12.18 -19.62 -32.39
C GLN A 135 -12.30 -18.18 -32.93
N GLY A 136 -11.15 -17.55 -33.15
CA GLY A 136 -11.06 -16.22 -33.73
C GLY A 136 -11.21 -16.21 -35.25
N SER A 137 -11.25 -15.01 -35.84
CA SER A 137 -11.27 -14.87 -37.30
C SER A 137 -9.94 -15.26 -37.97
N GLY A 138 -8.82 -15.16 -37.24
CA GLY A 138 -7.50 -15.57 -37.74
C GLY A 138 -6.92 -14.65 -38.81
N ASP A 139 -7.47 -13.44 -38.98
CA ASP A 139 -7.04 -12.47 -40.00
C ASP A 139 -5.70 -11.81 -39.64
N PHE A 140 -4.62 -12.59 -39.64
CA PHE A 140 -3.25 -12.14 -39.38
C PHE A 140 -2.31 -12.61 -40.48
N GLU A 141 -1.31 -11.80 -40.81
CA GLU A 141 -0.29 -12.14 -41.82
C GLU A 141 0.76 -13.16 -41.30
N GLY A 142 0.63 -13.64 -40.05
CA GLY A 142 1.56 -14.59 -39.43
C GLY A 142 1.04 -15.19 -38.10
N VAL A 143 1.88 -15.97 -37.41
CA VAL A 143 1.53 -16.63 -36.15
C VAL A 143 1.48 -15.60 -35.01
N VAL A 144 0.32 -15.45 -34.41
CA VAL A 144 0.12 -14.67 -33.19
C VAL A 144 -0.18 -15.61 -32.02
N GLY A 145 0.21 -15.23 -30.80
CA GLY A 145 -0.08 -16.02 -29.61
C GLY A 145 -1.51 -15.84 -29.11
N ASP A 146 -2.15 -16.92 -28.67
CA ASP A 146 -3.56 -16.86 -28.24
C ASP A 146 -3.72 -16.27 -26.82
N VAL A 147 -4.95 -15.93 -26.46
CA VAL A 147 -5.29 -15.29 -25.18
C VAL A 147 -5.98 -16.29 -24.24
N LEU A 148 -5.48 -16.40 -23.01
CA LEU A 148 -6.07 -17.16 -21.92
C LEU A 148 -6.79 -16.23 -20.93
N VAL A 149 -7.97 -16.62 -20.48
CA VAL A 149 -8.66 -15.99 -19.35
C VAL A 149 -8.88 -17.06 -18.29
N ASN A 150 -8.40 -16.85 -17.07
CA ASN A 150 -8.47 -17.82 -15.99
C ASN A 150 -9.31 -17.31 -14.81
N ALA A 151 -10.10 -18.21 -14.23
CA ALA A 151 -10.75 -18.08 -12.93
C ALA A 151 -10.89 -19.49 -12.31
N HIS A 152 -10.74 -19.62 -10.99
CA HIS A 152 -10.95 -20.91 -10.33
C HIS A 152 -12.39 -21.04 -9.82
N TYR A 153 -12.97 -22.24 -9.88
CA TYR A 153 -14.36 -22.45 -9.46
C TYR A 153 -14.50 -23.20 -8.14
N ASP A 154 -13.42 -23.67 -7.52
CA ASP A 154 -13.46 -24.16 -6.14
C ASP A 154 -13.45 -23.03 -5.12
N SER A 155 -14.11 -23.26 -3.98
CA SER A 155 -14.03 -22.40 -2.80
C SER A 155 -13.21 -23.06 -1.70
N VAL A 156 -12.72 -22.33 -0.71
CA VAL A 156 -12.31 -22.98 0.55
C VAL A 156 -13.45 -23.77 1.22
N SER A 157 -13.08 -24.74 2.06
CA SER A 157 -14.01 -25.60 2.81
C SER A 157 -14.81 -24.90 3.92
N THR A 158 -14.51 -23.62 4.20
CA THR A 158 -15.17 -22.80 5.23
C THR A 158 -15.92 -21.59 4.69
N ALA A 159 -15.95 -21.39 3.37
CA ALA A 159 -16.53 -20.21 2.73
C ALA A 159 -17.36 -20.60 1.50
N PRO A 160 -18.43 -19.83 1.18
CA PRO A 160 -19.16 -19.98 -0.07
C PRO A 160 -18.40 -19.58 -1.33
N GLY A 161 -17.30 -18.82 -1.22
CA GLY A 161 -16.48 -18.42 -2.36
C GLY A 161 -17.13 -17.37 -3.28
N ALA A 162 -17.81 -16.36 -2.72
CA ALA A 162 -18.53 -15.40 -3.56
C ALA A 162 -17.61 -14.48 -4.32
N THR A 163 -16.59 -13.95 -3.68
CA THR A 163 -15.55 -13.17 -4.35
C THR A 163 -14.30 -13.98 -4.63
N ASP A 164 -14.19 -15.15 -4.00
CA ASP A 164 -13.08 -16.11 -4.07
C ASP A 164 -13.58 -17.50 -4.47
N ASP A 165 -13.86 -17.76 -5.75
CA ASP A 165 -13.65 -16.85 -6.89
C ASP A 165 -14.91 -16.76 -7.79
N GLY A 166 -16.09 -16.89 -7.17
CA GLY A 166 -17.37 -16.92 -7.87
C GLY A 166 -17.64 -15.69 -8.75
N VAL A 167 -17.26 -14.48 -8.33
CA VAL A 167 -17.42 -13.25 -9.14
C VAL A 167 -16.55 -13.30 -10.41
N ALA A 168 -15.34 -13.84 -10.34
CA ALA A 168 -14.50 -14.02 -11.53
C ALA A 168 -15.09 -15.10 -12.44
N VAL A 169 -15.56 -16.22 -11.89
CA VAL A 169 -16.23 -17.28 -12.68
C VAL A 169 -17.40 -16.71 -13.47
N VAL A 170 -18.30 -15.95 -12.84
CA VAL A 170 -19.43 -15.35 -13.57
C VAL A 170 -19.00 -14.20 -14.50
N THR A 171 -17.86 -13.55 -14.21
CA THR A 171 -17.23 -12.61 -15.15
C THR A 171 -16.75 -13.34 -16.40
N VAL A 172 -16.08 -14.48 -16.26
CA VAL A 172 -15.67 -15.36 -17.37
C VAL A 172 -16.88 -15.81 -18.19
N LEU A 173 -17.98 -16.24 -17.55
CA LEU A 173 -19.21 -16.58 -18.26
C LEU A 173 -19.78 -15.40 -19.06
N GLY A 174 -19.78 -14.20 -18.48
CA GLY A 174 -20.20 -12.98 -19.19
C GLY A 174 -19.28 -12.63 -20.37
N LEU A 175 -17.97 -12.89 -20.25
CA LEU A 175 -17.01 -12.68 -21.34
C LEU A 175 -17.20 -13.70 -22.46
N ILE A 176 -17.51 -14.96 -22.13
CA ILE A 176 -17.89 -15.99 -23.11
C ILE A 176 -19.15 -15.52 -23.86
N ASP A 177 -20.18 -15.04 -23.15
CA ASP A 177 -21.41 -14.50 -23.78
C ASP A 177 -21.09 -13.31 -24.70
N TYR A 178 -20.17 -12.42 -24.31
CA TYR A 178 -19.75 -11.31 -25.15
C TYR A 178 -19.06 -11.76 -26.44
N PHE A 179 -18.00 -12.57 -26.33
CA PHE A 179 -17.15 -12.96 -27.48
C PHE A 179 -17.77 -14.02 -28.39
N THR A 180 -18.83 -14.71 -27.94
CA THR A 180 -19.58 -15.65 -28.77
C THR A 180 -20.69 -14.99 -29.59
N GLN A 181 -21.03 -13.72 -29.32
CA GLN A 181 -21.99 -12.98 -30.14
C GLN A 181 -21.47 -12.77 -31.58
N PRO A 182 -22.36 -12.80 -32.60
CA PRO A 182 -21.95 -12.69 -34.01
C PRO A 182 -21.17 -11.41 -34.36
N ASN A 183 -21.43 -10.30 -33.67
CA ASN A 183 -20.80 -9.00 -33.91
C ASN A 183 -19.47 -8.79 -33.16
N ASN A 184 -19.11 -9.68 -32.23
CA ASN A 184 -17.97 -9.53 -31.32
C ASN A 184 -16.92 -10.66 -31.49
N THR A 185 -16.86 -11.28 -32.67
CA THR A 185 -15.91 -12.36 -32.93
C THR A 185 -14.47 -11.85 -32.73
N PRO A 186 -13.65 -12.47 -31.86
CA PRO A 186 -12.28 -12.05 -31.63
C PRO A 186 -11.41 -12.34 -32.85
N ARG A 187 -10.26 -11.65 -33.00
CA ARG A 187 -9.32 -11.98 -34.07
C ARG A 187 -8.42 -13.16 -33.68
N ARG A 188 -7.89 -13.14 -32.44
CA ARG A 188 -7.15 -14.25 -31.83
C ARG A 188 -8.09 -15.34 -31.32
N ASP A 189 -7.62 -16.58 -31.24
CA ASP A 189 -8.34 -17.60 -30.48
C ASP A 189 -8.31 -17.21 -28.99
N MET A 190 -9.45 -17.41 -28.32
CA MET A 190 -9.62 -17.13 -26.90
C MET A 190 -9.87 -18.44 -26.16
N TYR A 191 -9.16 -18.65 -25.05
CA TYR A 191 -9.31 -19.80 -24.16
C TYR A 191 -9.79 -19.30 -22.81
N PHE A 192 -10.97 -19.74 -22.39
CA PHE A 192 -11.50 -19.45 -21.06
C PHE A 192 -11.33 -20.71 -20.21
N LEU A 193 -10.47 -20.62 -19.20
CA LEU A 193 -10.13 -21.69 -18.28
C LEU A 193 -10.85 -21.45 -16.96
N LEU A 194 -11.86 -22.28 -16.71
CA LEU A 194 -12.49 -22.44 -15.40
C LEU A 194 -11.79 -23.61 -14.70
N ASN A 195 -10.78 -23.32 -13.89
CA ASN A 195 -9.94 -24.34 -13.28
C ASN A 195 -10.46 -24.77 -11.89
N ASN A 196 -9.90 -25.86 -11.36
CA ASN A 196 -10.28 -26.44 -10.08
C ASN A 196 -9.06 -26.78 -9.23
N GLY A 197 -9.17 -26.65 -7.91
CA GLY A 197 -8.13 -26.99 -6.95
C GLY A 197 -7.05 -25.92 -6.81
N GLU A 198 -7.40 -24.65 -7.06
CA GLU A 198 -6.53 -23.50 -6.78
C GLU A 198 -6.24 -23.41 -5.27
N GLU A 199 -7.30 -23.52 -4.48
CA GLU A 199 -7.33 -23.22 -3.04
C GLU A 199 -6.50 -24.17 -2.18
N ASP A 200 -6.14 -25.31 -2.78
CA ASP A 200 -5.35 -26.38 -2.21
C ASP A 200 -4.04 -26.61 -2.98
N TYR A 201 -3.50 -25.55 -3.63
CA TYR A 201 -2.13 -25.39 -4.18
C TYR A 201 -2.02 -25.16 -5.72
N LEU A 202 -2.87 -24.32 -6.32
CA LEU A 202 -2.82 -23.92 -7.74
C LEU A 202 -2.88 -25.12 -8.71
N ASN A 203 -3.51 -26.21 -8.27
CA ASN A 203 -3.35 -27.50 -8.94
C ASN A 203 -4.01 -27.51 -10.33
N GLY A 204 -5.13 -26.79 -10.47
CA GLY A 204 -5.86 -26.65 -11.73
C GLY A 204 -5.04 -25.98 -12.82
N ALA A 205 -4.43 -24.82 -12.53
CA ALA A 205 -3.55 -24.15 -13.48
C ALA A 205 -2.30 -24.99 -13.80
N MET A 206 -1.73 -25.70 -12.82
CA MET A 206 -0.60 -26.59 -13.07
C MET A 206 -0.98 -27.77 -13.98
N ALA A 207 -2.18 -28.35 -13.82
CA ALA A 207 -2.63 -29.38 -14.74
C ALA A 207 -2.82 -28.83 -16.16
N PHE A 208 -3.27 -27.58 -16.29
CA PHE A 208 -3.42 -26.95 -17.60
C PHE A 208 -2.10 -26.83 -18.36
N THR A 209 -0.94 -26.67 -17.70
CA THR A 209 0.35 -26.56 -18.40
C THR A 209 0.69 -27.79 -19.25
N GLU A 210 0.18 -28.95 -18.87
CA GLU A 210 0.36 -30.21 -19.60
C GLU A 210 -0.74 -30.46 -20.64
N HIS A 211 -1.80 -29.65 -20.66
CA HIS A 211 -2.86 -29.75 -21.65
C HIS A 211 -2.35 -29.27 -23.04
N PRO A 212 -2.66 -29.96 -24.15
CA PRO A 212 -2.17 -29.58 -25.48
C PRO A 212 -2.45 -28.12 -25.89
N LEU A 213 -3.59 -27.58 -25.45
CA LEU A 213 -4.00 -26.19 -25.75
C LEU A 213 -3.16 -25.12 -25.05
N ALA A 214 -2.51 -25.43 -23.93
CA ALA A 214 -1.72 -24.44 -23.20
C ALA A 214 -0.54 -23.91 -24.02
N LYS A 215 0.00 -24.72 -24.94
CA LYS A 215 1.11 -24.34 -25.83
C LYS A 215 0.77 -23.23 -26.83
N ASN A 216 -0.52 -23.02 -27.09
CA ASN A 216 -1.00 -22.00 -28.02
C ASN A 216 -1.11 -20.62 -27.35
N CYS A 217 -1.40 -20.62 -26.05
CA CYS A 217 -1.64 -19.41 -25.26
C CYS A 217 -0.32 -18.68 -25.00
N ARG A 218 -0.30 -17.35 -25.21
CA ARG A 218 0.88 -16.50 -24.94
C ARG A 218 0.56 -15.28 -24.09
N ILE A 219 -0.68 -14.84 -24.12
CA ILE A 219 -1.17 -13.71 -23.34
C ILE A 219 -2.20 -14.24 -22.35
N PHE A 220 -2.24 -13.73 -21.11
CA PHE A 220 -3.31 -14.11 -20.17
C PHE A 220 -3.89 -12.95 -19.38
N LEU A 221 -5.13 -13.15 -18.94
CA LEU A 221 -5.78 -12.40 -17.88
C LEU A 221 -6.22 -13.37 -16.78
N ASN A 222 -5.64 -13.23 -15.60
CA ASN A 222 -6.04 -13.97 -14.41
C ASN A 222 -7.02 -13.12 -13.58
N LEU A 223 -8.16 -13.69 -13.23
CA LEU A 223 -9.19 -13.08 -12.39
C LEU A 223 -9.25 -13.84 -11.08
N GLU A 224 -9.35 -13.11 -9.97
CA GLU A 224 -9.13 -13.69 -8.64
C GLU A 224 -9.90 -12.98 -7.50
N GLY A 225 -9.77 -13.53 -6.29
CA GLY A 225 -10.57 -13.19 -5.12
C GLY A 225 -9.90 -12.94 -3.76
N ALA A 226 -8.77 -12.23 -3.63
CA ALA A 226 -8.08 -12.05 -2.34
C ALA A 226 -8.78 -11.15 -1.25
N GLY A 227 -10.09 -10.90 -1.36
CA GLY A 227 -10.86 -10.06 -0.43
C GLY A 227 -12.36 -10.01 -0.78
N ALA A 228 -13.21 -9.64 0.18
CA ALA A 228 -14.67 -9.75 0.01
C ALA A 228 -15.35 -8.61 -0.79
N GLY A 229 -14.76 -8.14 -1.89
CA GLY A 229 -15.38 -7.20 -2.85
C GLY A 229 -14.64 -5.87 -3.05
N GLY A 230 -15.40 -4.78 -3.18
CA GLY A 230 -14.86 -3.45 -3.51
C GLY A 230 -14.49 -3.31 -4.99
N ARG A 231 -13.44 -2.55 -5.31
CA ARG A 231 -12.90 -2.46 -6.67
C ARG A 231 -11.90 -3.58 -6.91
N ALA A 232 -12.09 -4.33 -7.98
CA ALA A 232 -11.04 -5.20 -8.52
C ALA A 232 -9.82 -4.36 -8.91
N THR A 233 -8.65 -4.71 -8.42
CA THR A 233 -7.41 -3.95 -8.69
C THR A 233 -6.40 -4.81 -9.42
N LEU A 234 -5.64 -4.18 -10.31
CA LEU A 234 -4.48 -4.80 -10.92
C LEU A 234 -3.38 -4.87 -9.86
N PHE A 235 -3.01 -6.07 -9.39
CA PHE A 235 -1.88 -6.21 -8.46
C PHE A 235 -0.60 -6.59 -9.16
N ARG A 236 -0.68 -7.38 -10.23
CA ARG A 236 0.50 -7.85 -10.97
C ARG A 236 0.28 -7.72 -12.45
N SER A 237 1.37 -7.47 -13.14
CA SER A 237 1.48 -7.48 -14.59
C SER A 237 2.89 -7.90 -14.96
N THR A 238 3.04 -8.69 -16.01
CA THR A 238 4.34 -9.24 -16.40
C THR A 238 5.29 -8.16 -16.94
N ASP A 239 4.77 -7.13 -17.61
CA ASP A 239 5.56 -6.12 -18.33
C ASP A 239 4.72 -4.94 -18.82
N ALA A 240 5.39 -3.89 -19.31
CA ALA A 240 4.75 -2.68 -19.80
C ALA A 240 3.86 -2.91 -21.04
N GLU A 241 4.22 -3.82 -21.95
CA GLU A 241 3.46 -4.04 -23.19
C GLU A 241 2.08 -4.67 -22.93
N VAL A 242 1.99 -5.70 -22.09
CA VAL A 242 0.69 -6.30 -21.74
C VAL A 242 -0.14 -5.36 -20.87
N THR A 243 0.51 -4.56 -20.02
CA THR A 243 -0.17 -3.54 -19.19
C THR A 243 -0.88 -2.49 -20.04
N LYS A 244 -0.44 -2.23 -21.28
CA LYS A 244 -1.09 -1.25 -22.18
C LYS A 244 -2.54 -1.62 -22.50
N PHE A 245 -2.89 -2.91 -22.48
CA PHE A 245 -4.28 -3.33 -22.67
C PHE A 245 -5.18 -2.85 -21.52
N PHE A 246 -4.66 -2.86 -20.28
CA PHE A 246 -5.39 -2.39 -19.10
C PHE A 246 -5.73 -0.90 -19.14
N LYS A 247 -4.94 -0.09 -19.85
CA LYS A 247 -5.20 1.35 -20.04
C LYS A 247 -6.55 1.65 -20.71
N ARG A 248 -7.15 0.66 -21.39
CA ARG A 248 -8.47 0.77 -22.02
C ARG A 248 -9.63 0.71 -21.03
N ALA A 249 -9.41 0.22 -19.80
CA ALA A 249 -10.45 0.15 -18.78
C ALA A 249 -11.02 1.54 -18.49
N LYS A 250 -12.34 1.64 -18.32
CA LYS A 250 -13.01 2.90 -17.99
C LYS A 250 -12.73 3.34 -16.55
N TYR A 251 -12.57 2.37 -15.66
CA TYR A 251 -12.31 2.58 -14.24
C TYR A 251 -11.02 1.86 -13.79
N PRO A 252 -9.84 2.22 -14.33
CA PRO A 252 -8.59 1.55 -13.99
C PRO A 252 -8.29 1.75 -12.50
N PHE A 253 -7.79 0.71 -11.83
CA PHE A 253 -7.44 0.79 -10.41
C PHE A 253 -6.27 -0.12 -10.10
N GLY A 254 -5.15 0.44 -9.63
CA GLY A 254 -3.97 -0.34 -9.26
C GLY A 254 -2.67 0.44 -9.29
N SER A 255 -1.61 -0.18 -8.78
CA SER A 255 -0.26 0.37 -8.78
C SER A 255 0.81 -0.72 -8.87
N SER A 256 1.90 -0.43 -9.59
CA SER A 256 3.07 -1.30 -9.74
C SER A 256 3.73 -1.68 -8.42
N LEU A 257 3.53 -0.89 -7.35
CA LEU A 257 4.01 -1.24 -6.01
C LEU A 257 3.48 -2.59 -5.53
N SER A 258 2.22 -2.93 -5.86
CA SER A 258 1.65 -4.22 -5.51
C SER A 258 2.44 -5.36 -6.17
N GLY A 259 2.80 -5.20 -7.44
CA GLY A 259 3.54 -6.21 -8.21
C GLY A 259 4.94 -6.42 -7.68
N ASP A 260 5.61 -5.33 -7.31
CA ASP A 260 6.93 -5.39 -6.68
C ASP A 260 6.88 -6.07 -5.31
N ALA A 261 5.81 -5.87 -4.52
CA ALA A 261 5.65 -6.54 -3.24
C ALA A 261 5.56 -8.07 -3.38
N PHE A 262 4.91 -8.57 -4.44
CA PHE A 262 4.91 -10.01 -4.77
C PHE A 262 6.29 -10.47 -5.28
N LYS A 263 6.90 -9.73 -6.21
CA LYS A 263 8.22 -10.05 -6.80
C LYS A 263 9.32 -10.15 -5.74
N GLN A 264 9.30 -9.27 -4.74
CA GLN A 264 10.26 -9.24 -3.63
C GLN A 264 9.92 -10.22 -2.49
N GLY A 265 8.82 -10.97 -2.59
CA GLY A 265 8.42 -11.98 -1.59
C GLY A 265 7.88 -11.40 -0.27
N PHE A 266 7.49 -10.12 -0.25
CA PHE A 266 6.80 -9.53 0.91
C PHE A 266 5.38 -10.12 1.07
N ILE A 267 4.77 -10.57 -0.03
CA ILE A 267 3.49 -11.27 -0.03
C ILE A 267 3.75 -12.77 -0.22
N ARG A 268 3.27 -13.59 0.72
CA ARG A 268 3.50 -15.05 0.73
C ARG A 268 2.44 -15.86 0.00
N SER A 269 1.27 -15.27 -0.23
CA SER A 269 0.20 -15.87 -1.05
C SER A 269 0.56 -15.83 -2.52
N GLN A 270 -0.02 -16.74 -3.29
CA GLN A 270 0.13 -16.81 -4.75
C GLN A 270 -1.25 -17.04 -5.36
N THR A 271 -1.34 -16.90 -6.67
CA THR A 271 -2.51 -17.23 -7.48
C THR A 271 -2.00 -17.95 -8.73
N ASP A 272 -2.91 -18.43 -9.58
CA ASP A 272 -2.58 -19.10 -10.84
C ASP A 272 -1.67 -18.27 -11.78
N TYR A 273 -1.60 -16.95 -11.60
CA TYR A 273 -0.66 -16.07 -12.31
C TYR A 273 0.77 -16.63 -12.35
N ILE A 274 1.28 -17.18 -11.24
CA ILE A 274 2.67 -17.66 -11.19
C ILE A 274 2.89 -18.91 -12.03
N ILE A 275 1.84 -19.68 -12.31
CA ILE A 275 1.93 -20.86 -13.16
C ILE A 275 1.99 -20.41 -14.63
N PHE A 276 1.15 -19.46 -15.03
CA PHE A 276 1.14 -18.96 -16.41
C PHE A 276 2.40 -18.16 -16.76
N ASP A 277 2.84 -17.23 -15.90
CA ASP A 277 4.07 -16.46 -16.12
C ASP A 277 5.34 -17.30 -15.89
N GLY A 278 5.35 -18.13 -14.84
CA GLY A 278 6.53 -18.88 -14.41
C GLY A 278 6.78 -20.17 -15.18
N GLU A 279 5.76 -21.01 -15.40
CA GLU A 279 5.94 -22.33 -16.04
C GLU A 279 5.67 -22.29 -17.55
N LEU A 280 4.72 -21.46 -18.00
CA LEU A 280 4.40 -21.31 -19.43
C LEU A 280 5.09 -20.12 -20.10
N GLY A 281 5.77 -19.26 -19.32
CA GLY A 281 6.45 -18.07 -19.84
C GLY A 281 5.50 -17.06 -20.48
N MET A 282 4.20 -17.11 -20.15
CA MET A 282 3.18 -16.24 -20.72
C MET A 282 3.29 -14.81 -20.17
N ARG A 283 2.68 -13.85 -20.88
CA ARG A 283 2.66 -12.44 -20.48
C ARG A 283 1.23 -12.04 -20.14
N GLY A 284 0.96 -11.43 -18.99
CA GLY A 284 -0.42 -11.27 -18.54
C GLY A 284 -0.65 -10.28 -17.42
N LEU A 285 -1.94 -10.15 -17.09
CA LEU A 285 -2.48 -9.29 -16.05
C LEU A 285 -3.11 -10.14 -14.93
N ASP A 286 -3.04 -9.65 -13.69
CA ASP A 286 -3.63 -10.28 -12.52
C ASP A 286 -4.56 -9.30 -11.80
N LEU A 287 -5.87 -9.57 -11.87
CA LEU A 287 -6.93 -8.75 -11.30
C LEU A 287 -7.64 -9.51 -10.18
N ALA A 288 -7.77 -8.91 -9.00
CA ALA A 288 -8.63 -9.46 -7.95
C ALA A 288 -9.26 -8.39 -7.07
N PHE A 289 -10.19 -8.85 -6.26
CA PHE A 289 -10.54 -8.16 -5.03
C PHE A 289 -9.46 -8.37 -3.97
N TRP A 290 -9.35 -7.42 -3.04
CA TRP A 290 -8.34 -7.49 -1.98
C TRP A 290 -8.80 -6.91 -0.65
N GLN A 291 -9.99 -6.29 -0.65
CA GLN A 291 -10.61 -5.70 0.53
C GLN A 291 -12.10 -6.09 0.57
N PRO A 292 -12.68 -6.33 1.76
CA PRO A 292 -12.03 -6.50 3.05
C PRO A 292 -11.44 -7.91 3.21
N ARG A 293 -10.17 -7.99 3.64
CA ARG A 293 -9.44 -9.26 3.84
C ARG A 293 -9.85 -10.03 5.11
N ALA A 294 -10.56 -9.39 6.05
CA ALA A 294 -11.02 -10.05 7.27
C ALA A 294 -12.14 -11.07 7.00
N ARG A 295 -12.84 -10.92 5.87
CA ARG A 295 -13.91 -11.82 5.42
C ARG A 295 -13.41 -12.91 4.46
N TYR A 296 -12.27 -12.68 3.82
CA TYR A 296 -11.60 -13.64 2.93
C TYR A 296 -11.31 -14.98 3.61
N HIS A 297 -11.61 -16.08 2.93
CA HIS A 297 -11.56 -17.47 3.43
C HIS A 297 -12.47 -17.76 4.64
N THR A 298 -13.56 -17.00 4.80
CA THR A 298 -14.54 -17.21 5.89
C THR A 298 -15.94 -17.34 5.34
N GLN A 299 -16.88 -17.80 6.16
CA GLN A 299 -18.29 -17.86 5.79
C GLN A 299 -18.90 -16.52 5.34
N TRP A 300 -18.22 -15.40 5.58
CA TRP A 300 -18.65 -14.06 5.15
C TRP A 300 -18.09 -13.62 3.80
N ASP A 301 -17.24 -14.43 3.17
CA ASP A 301 -17.07 -14.34 1.72
C ASP A 301 -18.31 -14.93 1.02
N SER A 302 -19.39 -14.15 1.06
CA SER A 302 -20.70 -14.53 0.55
C SER A 302 -21.34 -13.34 -0.16
N MET A 303 -22.38 -13.60 -0.95
CA MET A 303 -23.07 -12.54 -1.69
C MET A 303 -23.66 -11.44 -0.79
N ALA A 304 -23.88 -11.71 0.50
CA ALA A 304 -24.39 -10.71 1.44
C ALA A 304 -23.40 -9.57 1.71
N PHE A 305 -22.11 -9.79 1.42
CA PHE A 305 -21.03 -8.87 1.74
C PHE A 305 -20.26 -8.35 0.52
N THR A 306 -20.64 -8.78 -0.68
CA THR A 306 -20.21 -8.22 -1.95
C THR A 306 -21.34 -7.43 -2.63
N SER A 307 -21.10 -6.85 -3.79
CA SER A 307 -22.09 -6.03 -4.49
C SER A 307 -22.06 -6.23 -6.00
N ILE A 308 -23.19 -5.97 -6.65
CA ILE A 308 -23.28 -5.94 -8.12
C ILE A 308 -22.34 -4.89 -8.74
N ASN A 309 -22.00 -3.83 -7.99
CA ASN A 309 -21.03 -2.81 -8.40
C ASN A 309 -19.60 -3.38 -8.45
N SER A 310 -19.24 -4.26 -7.51
CA SER A 310 -17.95 -4.95 -7.50
C SER A 310 -17.82 -5.92 -8.67
N LEU A 311 -18.87 -6.71 -8.91
CA LEU A 311 -18.96 -7.59 -10.09
C LEU A 311 -18.82 -6.78 -11.38
N TRP A 312 -19.59 -5.69 -11.51
CA TRP A 312 -19.51 -4.81 -12.67
C TRP A 312 -18.11 -4.23 -12.88
N HIS A 313 -17.43 -3.80 -11.81
CA HIS A 313 -16.08 -3.25 -11.93
C HIS A 313 -15.09 -4.27 -12.49
N MET A 314 -15.11 -5.51 -11.99
CA MET A 314 -14.27 -6.58 -12.51
C MET A 314 -14.64 -6.88 -13.97
N PHE A 315 -15.94 -7.06 -14.26
CA PHE A 315 -16.43 -7.36 -15.60
C PHE A 315 -16.02 -6.31 -16.63
N GLU A 316 -16.30 -5.03 -16.38
CA GLU A 316 -15.97 -3.94 -17.32
C GLU A 316 -14.47 -3.82 -17.54
N THR A 317 -13.68 -3.90 -16.47
CA THR A 317 -12.22 -3.81 -16.54
C THR A 317 -11.62 -4.97 -17.34
N SER A 318 -12.13 -6.18 -17.11
CA SER A 318 -11.72 -7.39 -17.83
C SER A 318 -12.11 -7.32 -19.30
N LEU A 319 -13.35 -6.95 -19.61
CA LEU A 319 -13.84 -6.81 -20.98
C LEU A 319 -13.02 -5.79 -21.77
N SER A 320 -12.82 -4.59 -21.22
CA SER A 320 -12.06 -3.51 -21.86
C SER A 320 -10.61 -3.91 -22.14
N SER A 321 -9.99 -4.65 -21.22
CA SER A 321 -8.62 -5.18 -21.39
C SER A 321 -8.58 -6.28 -22.46
N LEU A 322 -9.53 -7.21 -22.43
CA LEU A 322 -9.58 -8.35 -23.35
C LEU A 322 -9.93 -7.96 -24.78
N VAL A 323 -10.80 -6.98 -25.00
CA VAL A 323 -11.03 -6.42 -26.35
C VAL A 323 -9.71 -5.87 -26.92
N GLY A 324 -8.82 -5.35 -26.08
CA GLY A 324 -7.46 -5.00 -26.47
C GLY A 324 -6.63 -6.19 -26.91
N MET A 325 -6.57 -7.23 -26.08
CA MET A 325 -5.78 -8.43 -26.33
C MET A 325 -6.29 -9.22 -27.55
N ALA A 326 -7.61 -9.39 -27.66
CA ALA A 326 -8.28 -10.22 -28.66
C ALA A 326 -8.15 -9.68 -30.10
N HIS A 327 -8.04 -8.36 -30.26
CA HIS A 327 -7.94 -7.69 -31.57
C HIS A 327 -6.52 -7.23 -31.93
N ASP A 328 -5.56 -7.34 -31.00
CA ASP A 328 -4.18 -6.95 -31.24
C ASP A 328 -3.53 -7.84 -32.31
N GLY A 329 -2.98 -7.23 -33.36
CA GLY A 329 -2.27 -7.94 -34.44
C GLY A 329 -0.75 -7.90 -34.29
N SER A 330 -0.23 -7.48 -33.13
CA SER A 330 1.22 -7.39 -32.94
C SER A 330 1.86 -8.76 -32.77
N TYR A 331 3.06 -8.90 -33.32
CA TYR A 331 3.94 -10.06 -33.14
C TYR A 331 4.78 -9.96 -31.85
N THR A 332 4.42 -9.05 -30.93
CA THR A 332 5.16 -8.78 -29.67
C THR A 332 5.11 -9.95 -28.67
N PHE A 333 4.11 -10.82 -28.80
CA PHE A 333 3.82 -11.90 -27.87
C PHE A 333 4.06 -13.29 -28.49
N VAL A 334 5.01 -13.39 -29.42
CA VAL A 334 5.43 -14.66 -30.03
C VAL A 334 6.56 -15.28 -29.19
N GLN A 335 6.68 -16.60 -29.19
CA GLN A 335 7.70 -17.31 -28.41
C GLN A 335 9.11 -16.83 -28.78
N GLY A 336 9.87 -16.37 -27.77
CA GLY A 336 11.23 -15.84 -27.96
C GLY A 336 11.31 -14.38 -28.41
N SER A 337 10.18 -13.66 -28.58
CA SER A 337 10.19 -12.25 -28.95
C SER A 337 10.26 -11.33 -27.73
N GLY A 338 11.39 -10.63 -27.58
CA GLY A 338 11.52 -9.41 -26.77
C GLY A 338 11.99 -9.60 -25.32
N ARG A 339 12.76 -8.63 -24.81
CA ARG A 339 13.04 -8.51 -23.37
C ARG A 339 11.73 -8.17 -22.65
N LYS A 340 11.42 -8.85 -21.53
CA LYS A 340 10.35 -8.40 -20.62
C LYS A 340 10.77 -7.03 -20.08
N HIS A 341 10.08 -5.97 -20.50
CA HIS A 341 10.31 -4.63 -20.00
C HIS A 341 9.41 -4.40 -18.80
N THR A 342 9.97 -4.52 -17.59
CA THR A 342 9.25 -4.22 -16.35
C THR A 342 8.61 -2.84 -16.45
N GLY A 343 7.30 -2.77 -16.22
CA GLY A 343 6.51 -1.57 -16.36
C GLY A 343 6.23 -0.89 -15.02
N VAL A 344 6.33 0.44 -15.00
CA VAL A 344 5.80 1.29 -13.92
C VAL A 344 4.41 1.75 -14.31
N TRP A 345 3.41 1.47 -13.49
CA TRP A 345 2.02 1.78 -13.80
C TRP A 345 1.21 2.13 -12.56
N PHE A 346 0.25 3.03 -12.73
CA PHE A 346 -0.64 3.48 -11.67
C PHE A 346 -1.88 4.19 -12.22
N ASP A 347 -3.00 4.09 -11.50
CA ASP A 347 -4.20 4.86 -11.82
C ASP A 347 -4.13 6.31 -11.30
N MET A 348 -4.85 7.21 -11.96
CA MET A 348 -5.08 8.58 -11.53
C MET A 348 -6.58 8.81 -11.37
N PHE A 349 -7.01 8.96 -10.11
CA PHE A 349 -8.41 9.13 -9.72
C PHE A 349 -9.36 8.05 -10.28
N GLY A 350 -8.88 6.81 -10.46
CA GLY A 350 -9.70 5.73 -10.99
C GLY A 350 -10.29 5.99 -12.39
N ARG A 351 -9.65 6.87 -13.19
CA ARG A 351 -10.08 7.25 -14.55
C ARG A 351 -8.95 7.35 -15.56
N GLY A 352 -7.78 7.82 -15.13
CA GLY A 352 -6.56 7.80 -15.93
C GLY A 352 -5.70 6.60 -15.55
N PHE A 353 -4.90 6.09 -16.49
CA PHE A 353 -3.92 5.05 -16.20
C PHE A 353 -2.60 5.39 -16.90
N ALA A 354 -1.56 5.58 -16.10
CA ALA A 354 -0.21 5.89 -16.54
C ALA A 354 0.61 4.60 -16.63
N ILE A 355 1.44 4.48 -17.68
CA ILE A 355 2.32 3.34 -17.91
C ILE A 355 3.62 3.86 -18.52
N PHE A 356 4.74 3.45 -17.94
CA PHE A 356 6.11 3.75 -18.38
C PHE A 356 6.95 2.48 -18.29
N GLN A 357 8.06 2.40 -19.03
CA GLN A 357 9.06 1.37 -18.76
C GLN A 357 9.94 1.81 -17.59
N ILE A 358 10.45 0.85 -16.80
CA ILE A 358 11.36 1.17 -15.68
C ILE A 358 12.65 1.87 -16.17
N ALA A 359 13.09 1.59 -17.39
CA ALA A 359 14.22 2.28 -18.01
C ALA A 359 13.93 3.77 -18.21
N ASP A 360 12.70 4.14 -18.61
CA ASP A 360 12.30 5.53 -18.78
C ASP A 360 12.26 6.27 -17.44
N THR A 361 11.71 5.64 -16.40
CA THR A 361 11.64 6.24 -15.06
C THR A 361 13.03 6.38 -14.45
N PHE A 362 13.93 5.42 -14.68
CA PHE A 362 15.33 5.53 -14.29
C PHE A 362 16.05 6.70 -14.98
N ILE A 363 15.83 6.90 -16.29
CA ILE A 363 16.38 8.07 -17.00
C ILE A 363 15.84 9.37 -16.40
N TRP A 364 14.54 9.45 -16.07
CA TRP A 364 13.96 10.62 -15.42
C TRP A 364 14.58 10.86 -14.04
N SER A 365 14.73 9.81 -13.23
CA SER A 365 15.41 9.87 -11.92
C SER A 365 16.82 10.45 -12.08
N MET A 366 17.63 9.94 -13.01
CA MET A 366 18.99 10.42 -13.26
C MET A 366 19.05 11.87 -13.75
N CYS A 367 18.18 12.24 -14.70
CA CYS A 367 18.09 13.60 -15.21
C CYS A 367 17.71 14.58 -14.10
N LEU A 368 16.73 14.26 -13.27
CA LEU A 368 16.29 15.10 -12.16
C LEU A 368 17.37 15.20 -11.06
N LEU A 369 18.05 14.10 -10.75
CA LEU A 369 19.13 14.08 -9.74
C LEU A 369 20.34 14.93 -10.15
N THR A 370 20.59 15.09 -11.45
CA THR A 370 21.77 15.79 -11.98
C THR A 370 21.45 17.21 -12.45
N ILE A 371 20.51 17.38 -13.38
CA ILE A 371 20.22 18.67 -14.02
C ILE A 371 19.63 19.66 -13.02
N THR A 372 18.72 19.21 -12.15
CA THR A 372 18.00 20.11 -11.24
C THR A 372 18.94 20.79 -10.23
N PRO A 373 19.89 20.11 -9.54
CA PRO A 373 20.87 20.79 -8.72
C PRO A 373 21.75 21.80 -9.46
N PHE A 374 22.21 21.49 -10.69
CA PHE A 374 22.99 22.44 -11.50
C PHE A 374 22.15 23.67 -11.88
N PHE A 375 20.89 23.48 -12.25
CA PHE A 375 19.98 24.58 -12.56
C PHE A 375 19.72 25.47 -11.34
N ILE A 376 19.47 24.87 -10.16
CA ILE A 376 19.31 25.59 -8.90
C ILE A 376 20.59 26.37 -8.55
N PHE A 377 21.76 25.75 -8.71
CA PHE A 377 23.06 26.42 -8.49
C PHE A 377 23.24 27.61 -9.44
N GLY A 378 22.88 27.47 -10.72
CA GLY A 378 22.87 28.55 -11.70
C GLY A 378 21.96 29.72 -11.29
N LEU A 379 20.75 29.44 -10.77
CA LEU A 379 19.87 30.47 -10.22
C LEU A 379 20.46 31.17 -9.00
N PHE A 380 21.09 30.43 -8.08
CA PHE A 380 21.81 31.01 -6.95
C PHE A 380 22.95 31.93 -7.42
N TYR A 381 23.72 31.52 -8.42
CA TYR A 381 24.78 32.34 -9.01
C TYR A 381 24.23 33.63 -9.64
N LEU A 382 23.14 33.54 -10.43
CA LEU A 382 22.48 34.71 -11.04
C LEU A 382 21.91 35.68 -9.99
N LEU A 383 21.33 35.15 -8.91
CA LEU A 383 20.86 35.96 -7.79
C LEU A 383 22.02 36.63 -7.05
N ALA A 384 23.14 35.92 -6.86
CA ALA A 384 24.33 36.47 -6.22
C ALA A 384 25.00 37.57 -7.07
N SER A 385 25.11 37.35 -8.38
CA SER A 385 25.69 38.31 -9.33
C SER A 385 24.83 39.56 -9.51
N SER A 386 23.50 39.40 -9.44
CA SER A 386 22.55 40.53 -9.51
C SER A 386 22.38 41.27 -8.19
N ASP A 387 23.11 40.90 -7.13
CA ASP A 387 22.97 41.43 -5.77
C ASP A 387 21.56 41.28 -5.17
N LYS A 388 20.89 40.17 -5.47
CA LYS A 388 19.53 39.86 -5.02
C LYS A 388 19.45 38.57 -4.20
N LEU A 389 20.57 38.01 -3.78
CA LEU A 389 20.59 36.80 -2.94
C LEU A 389 20.32 37.13 -1.46
N TYR A 390 19.08 37.50 -1.16
CA TYR A 390 18.65 37.84 0.20
C TYR A 390 18.70 36.67 1.17
N LEU A 391 18.62 35.42 0.69
CA LEU A 391 18.60 34.23 1.56
C LEU A 391 19.89 34.03 2.37
N LEU A 392 21.05 34.37 1.81
CA LEU A 392 22.35 34.17 2.46
C LEU A 392 23.00 35.48 2.95
N ALA A 393 22.38 36.63 2.65
CA ALA A 393 22.90 37.92 3.06
C ALA A 393 22.65 38.20 4.55
N SER A 394 23.71 38.48 5.30
CA SER A 394 23.63 38.99 6.68
C SER A 394 23.38 40.50 6.70
N SER A 395 24.07 41.25 5.83
CA SER A 395 24.07 42.71 5.72
C SER A 395 24.04 43.14 4.24
N PRO A 396 23.51 44.34 3.90
CA PRO A 396 23.51 44.83 2.53
C PRO A 396 24.92 45.18 2.05
N LYS A 397 25.17 45.09 0.73
CA LYS A 397 26.43 45.57 0.14
C LYS A 397 26.49 47.10 0.24
N SER A 398 27.56 47.62 0.84
CA SER A 398 27.75 49.03 1.13
C SER A 398 29.20 49.44 0.87
N ASN A 399 29.41 50.68 0.39
CA ASN A 399 30.73 51.29 0.23
C ASN A 399 31.15 52.13 1.46
N GLY A 400 30.36 52.14 2.55
CA GLY A 400 30.59 52.92 3.78
C GLY A 400 30.26 52.17 5.08
N PRO A 401 30.50 52.78 6.26
CA PRO A 401 30.22 52.15 7.55
C PRO A 401 28.73 51.91 7.74
N LEU A 402 28.35 50.64 7.95
CA LEU A 402 26.97 50.23 8.14
C LEU A 402 26.42 50.73 9.48
N PRO A 403 25.19 51.30 9.54
CA PRO A 403 24.55 51.61 10.80
C PRO A 403 24.34 50.31 11.61
N PRO A 404 24.53 50.32 12.95
CA PRO A 404 24.55 49.12 13.80
C PRO A 404 23.21 48.35 13.87
N LYS A 405 22.17 48.81 13.16
CA LYS A 405 20.81 48.26 13.20
C LYS A 405 20.29 47.73 11.85
N LEU A 406 21.10 47.73 10.77
CA LEU A 406 20.67 47.29 9.44
C LEU A 406 21.12 45.85 9.11
N GLU A 407 20.44 44.86 9.71
CA GLU A 407 20.63 43.44 9.38
C GLU A 407 19.56 42.95 8.39
N LEU A 408 19.98 42.43 7.23
CA LEU A 408 19.08 41.75 6.29
C LEU A 408 18.63 40.38 6.82
N ALA A 409 19.47 39.73 7.63
CA ALA A 409 19.17 38.48 8.34
C ALA A 409 18.50 37.41 7.44
N GLY A 410 19.06 37.15 6.26
CA GLY A 410 18.55 36.19 5.27
C GLY A 410 18.48 34.76 5.76
N CYS A 411 19.56 34.30 6.41
CA CYS A 411 19.68 32.95 6.96
C CYS A 411 18.75 32.70 8.16
N LYS A 412 18.02 33.73 8.61
CA LYS A 412 17.11 33.64 9.75
C LYS A 412 16.00 32.62 9.46
N GLY A 413 16.08 31.49 10.16
CA GLY A 413 15.08 30.43 10.06
C GLY A 413 15.46 29.24 9.19
N PHE A 414 16.69 29.17 8.69
CA PHE A 414 17.23 28.03 7.94
C PHE A 414 16.95 26.68 8.62
N TRP A 415 17.26 26.55 9.92
CA TRP A 415 17.10 25.29 10.67
C TRP A 415 15.67 25.01 11.18
N ARG A 416 14.77 26.01 11.14
CA ARG A 416 13.41 25.87 11.67
C ARG A 416 12.62 24.73 11.04
N PRO A 417 12.52 24.64 9.70
CA PRO A 417 11.75 23.57 9.08
C PRO A 417 12.33 22.20 9.39
N PHE A 418 13.67 22.06 9.42
CA PHE A 418 14.32 20.81 9.77
C PHE A 418 13.99 20.36 11.20
N VAL A 419 14.12 21.25 12.18
CA VAL A 419 13.78 20.95 13.58
C VAL A 419 12.28 20.63 13.73
N ALA A 420 11.41 21.37 13.04
CA ALA A 420 9.98 21.11 13.05
C ALA A 420 9.63 19.74 12.45
N ILE A 421 10.24 19.36 11.32
CA ILE A 421 10.08 18.04 10.68
C ILE A 421 10.57 16.94 11.62
N LEU A 422 11.76 17.11 12.21
CA LEU A 422 12.34 16.11 13.11
C LEU A 422 11.46 15.89 14.33
N PHE A 423 10.96 16.96 14.95
CA PHE A 423 10.09 16.89 16.12
C PHE A 423 8.73 16.23 15.78
N SER A 424 8.06 16.67 14.72
CA SER A 424 6.77 16.10 14.33
C SER A 424 6.86 14.65 13.86
N THR A 425 7.91 14.32 13.12
CA THR A 425 8.21 12.94 12.70
C THR A 425 8.46 12.04 13.90
N SER A 426 9.28 12.49 14.86
CA SER A 426 9.56 11.72 16.08
C SER A 426 8.29 11.50 16.91
N ALA A 427 7.42 12.50 17.00
CA ALA A 427 6.14 12.37 17.71
C ALA A 427 5.21 11.34 17.05
N VAL A 428 5.10 11.35 15.72
CA VAL A 428 4.29 10.39 14.96
C VAL A 428 4.85 8.97 15.07
N VAL A 429 6.15 8.79 14.85
CA VAL A 429 6.79 7.47 14.97
C VAL A 429 6.68 6.94 16.41
N GLY A 430 6.94 7.78 17.41
CA GLY A 430 6.81 7.42 18.82
C GLY A 430 5.37 7.00 19.18
N THR A 431 4.36 7.71 18.67
CA THR A 431 2.95 7.36 18.90
C THR A 431 2.55 6.08 18.17
N ALA A 432 3.01 5.87 16.95
CA ALA A 432 2.77 4.64 16.21
C ALA A 432 3.38 3.43 16.95
N LEU A 433 4.60 3.56 17.48
CA LEU A 433 5.24 2.53 18.31
C LEU A 433 4.52 2.33 19.66
N LEU A 434 4.00 3.40 20.28
CA LEU A 434 3.18 3.30 21.48
C LEU A 434 1.93 2.46 21.24
N ILE A 435 1.19 2.74 20.17
CA ILE A 435 -0.01 1.98 19.80
C ILE A 435 0.37 0.52 19.51
N ALA A 436 1.43 0.29 18.73
CA ALA A 436 1.92 -1.05 18.43
C ALA A 436 2.31 -1.84 19.69
N LYS A 437 2.77 -1.17 20.74
CA LYS A 437 3.16 -1.81 21.99
C LYS A 437 1.98 -2.10 22.92
N VAL A 438 1.01 -1.19 23.02
CA VAL A 438 -0.11 -1.28 23.96
C VAL A 438 -1.28 -2.09 23.36
N ASN A 439 -1.66 -1.78 22.13
CA ASN A 439 -2.79 -2.41 21.45
C ASN A 439 -2.43 -2.74 19.99
N PRO A 440 -1.50 -3.70 19.76
CA PRO A 440 -0.99 -3.99 18.41
C PRO A 440 -2.09 -4.31 17.40
N MET A 441 -3.14 -5.00 17.82
CA MET A 441 -4.17 -5.52 16.92
C MET A 441 -5.25 -4.50 16.51
N ILE A 442 -5.30 -3.29 17.09
CA ILE A 442 -6.38 -2.32 16.80
C ILE A 442 -6.44 -1.87 15.34
N MET A 443 -5.30 -1.94 14.64
CA MET A 443 -5.21 -1.70 13.20
C MET A 443 -6.12 -2.64 12.39
N TYR A 444 -6.40 -3.84 12.89
CA TYR A 444 -7.21 -4.84 12.22
C TYR A 444 -8.64 -4.35 11.90
N SER A 445 -9.25 -3.62 12.84
CA SER A 445 -10.61 -3.09 12.70
C SER A 445 -10.67 -1.59 12.41
N SER A 446 -9.66 -0.82 12.84
CA SER A 446 -9.77 0.64 12.99
C SER A 446 -8.59 1.39 12.37
N GLN A 447 -8.17 0.96 11.18
CA GLN A 447 -7.07 1.58 10.44
C GLN A 447 -7.28 3.08 10.15
N GLU A 448 -8.53 3.52 9.93
CA GLU A 448 -8.87 4.91 9.64
C GLU A 448 -8.62 5.79 10.87
N ALA A 449 -8.90 5.29 12.06
CA ALA A 449 -8.61 6.00 13.31
C ALA A 449 -7.10 6.21 13.51
N ILE A 450 -6.26 5.26 13.07
CA ILE A 450 -4.80 5.40 13.09
C ILE A 450 -4.37 6.54 12.16
N TRP A 451 -4.85 6.57 10.91
CA TRP A 451 -4.56 7.67 9.99
C TRP A 451 -4.96 9.02 10.57
N VAL A 452 -6.18 9.14 11.09
CA VAL A 452 -6.68 10.38 11.71
C VAL A 452 -5.82 10.79 12.90
N CYS A 453 -5.43 9.85 13.77
CA CYS A 453 -4.57 10.11 14.92
C CYS A 453 -3.20 10.65 14.50
N LEU A 454 -2.51 9.95 13.59
CA LEU A 454 -1.16 10.32 13.15
C LEU A 454 -1.16 11.63 12.34
N ILE A 455 -2.14 11.84 11.45
CA ILE A 455 -2.29 13.08 10.67
C ILE A 455 -2.52 14.27 11.61
N SER A 456 -3.44 14.12 12.56
CA SER A 456 -3.75 15.17 13.53
C SER A 456 -2.52 15.52 14.37
N LEU A 457 -1.81 14.50 14.86
CA LEU A 457 -0.59 14.70 15.65
C LEU A 457 0.51 15.42 14.86
N TRP A 458 0.76 15.01 13.62
CA TRP A 458 1.79 15.61 12.79
C TRP A 458 1.50 17.09 12.50
N ILE A 459 0.24 17.42 12.17
CA ILE A 459 -0.17 18.80 11.90
C ILE A 459 -0.03 19.65 13.16
N VAL A 460 -0.51 19.18 14.32
CA VAL A 460 -0.45 19.91 15.60
C VAL A 460 0.99 20.17 16.02
N THR A 461 1.85 19.15 16.01
CA THR A 461 3.26 19.27 16.43
C THR A 461 4.07 20.13 15.47
N SER A 462 3.86 19.99 14.16
CA SER A 462 4.50 20.84 13.14
C SER A 462 4.04 22.29 13.25
N TRP A 463 2.74 22.54 13.42
CA TRP A 463 2.20 23.88 13.60
C TRP A 463 2.74 24.54 14.87
N PHE A 464 2.70 23.83 16.00
CA PHE A 464 3.13 24.35 17.30
C PHE A 464 4.61 24.72 17.30
N SER A 465 5.48 23.83 16.80
CA SER A 465 6.93 24.08 16.69
C SER A 465 7.24 25.27 15.79
N LEU A 466 6.57 25.39 14.63
CA LEU A 466 6.74 26.54 13.73
C LEU A 466 6.19 27.84 14.31
N LYS A 467 5.10 27.79 15.08
CA LYS A 467 4.54 28.97 15.76
C LYS A 467 5.45 29.48 16.86
N ILE A 468 6.02 28.60 17.68
CA ILE A 468 7.03 28.99 18.69
C ILE A 468 8.23 29.62 18.00
N ALA A 469 8.74 28.99 16.93
CA ALA A 469 9.88 29.53 16.19
C ALA A 469 9.57 30.91 15.56
N ASN A 470 8.34 31.10 15.06
CA ASN A 470 7.91 32.37 14.50
C ASN A 470 7.68 33.44 15.57
N TRP A 471 7.14 33.08 16.74
CA TRP A 471 6.97 33.99 17.88
C TRP A 471 8.31 34.47 18.42
N TRP A 472 9.27 33.56 18.62
CA TRP A 472 10.58 33.91 19.14
C TRP A 472 11.39 34.78 18.16
N ARG A 473 11.32 34.45 16.86
CA ARG A 473 12.06 35.19 15.81
C ARG A 473 11.22 35.19 14.51
N PRO A 474 10.41 36.19 14.18
CA PRO A 474 9.68 36.16 12.91
C PRO A 474 10.63 36.20 11.69
N SER A 475 10.28 35.50 10.61
CA SER A 475 11.10 35.47 9.38
C SER A 475 10.26 35.32 8.12
N ALA A 476 10.55 36.16 7.12
CA ALA A 476 9.94 36.10 5.79
C ALA A 476 10.46 34.93 4.93
N THR A 477 11.67 34.44 5.20
CA THR A 477 12.31 33.35 4.42
C THR A 477 11.86 31.95 4.84
N ALA A 478 11.00 31.84 5.86
CA ALA A 478 10.57 30.55 6.42
C ALA A 478 9.95 29.62 5.36
N ARG A 479 9.15 30.17 4.42
CA ARG A 479 8.53 29.40 3.33
C ARG A 479 9.59 28.81 2.41
N THR A 480 10.50 29.63 1.90
CA THR A 480 11.56 29.22 0.97
C THR A 480 12.50 28.20 1.60
N TRP A 481 12.91 28.40 2.86
CA TRP A 481 13.74 27.42 3.56
C TRP A 481 13.01 26.09 3.79
N SER A 482 11.71 26.12 4.09
CA SER A 482 10.92 24.89 4.24
C SER A 482 10.87 24.10 2.95
N ILE A 483 10.56 24.77 1.83
CA ILE A 483 10.56 24.15 0.50
C ILE A 483 11.94 23.58 0.17
N GLY A 484 13.03 24.30 0.45
CA GLY A 484 14.40 23.82 0.23
C GLY A 484 14.73 22.53 0.99
N TRP A 485 14.38 22.43 2.27
CA TRP A 485 14.59 21.20 3.04
C TRP A 485 13.72 20.04 2.56
N ILE A 486 12.47 20.29 2.19
CA ILE A 486 11.59 19.26 1.62
C ILE A 486 12.14 18.79 0.28
N SER A 487 12.62 19.69 -0.58
CA SER A 487 13.30 19.33 -1.84
C SER A 487 14.54 18.48 -1.60
N PHE A 488 15.33 18.77 -0.56
CA PHE A 488 16.49 17.96 -0.20
C PHE A 488 16.10 16.55 0.28
N ILE A 489 15.08 16.43 1.14
CA ILE A 489 14.54 15.12 1.55
C ILE A 489 14.01 14.35 0.34
N ALA A 490 13.26 15.01 -0.54
CA ALA A 490 12.74 14.41 -1.76
C ALA A 490 13.86 13.97 -2.71
N TRP A 491 14.97 14.72 -2.79
CA TRP A 491 16.16 14.34 -3.54
C TRP A 491 16.78 13.05 -2.99
N LEU A 492 16.91 12.91 -1.66
CA LEU A 492 17.39 11.67 -1.03
C LEU A 492 16.48 10.47 -1.32
N LEU A 493 15.15 10.67 -1.27
CA LEU A 493 14.19 9.63 -1.64
C LEU A 493 14.31 9.23 -3.11
N LEU A 494 14.58 10.19 -4.00
CA LEU A 494 14.81 9.93 -5.42
C LEU A 494 16.12 9.17 -5.66
N VAL A 495 17.17 9.40 -4.86
CA VAL A 495 18.39 8.58 -4.87
C VAL A 495 18.08 7.14 -4.50
N LEU A 496 17.26 6.91 -3.46
CA LEU A 496 16.83 5.56 -3.09
C LEU A 496 16.01 4.90 -4.20
N ASN A 497 15.12 5.65 -4.86
CA ASN A 497 14.36 5.16 -6.02
C ASN A 497 15.29 4.72 -7.16
N ALA A 498 16.25 5.57 -7.53
CA ALA A 498 17.22 5.25 -8.58
C ALA A 498 18.03 3.97 -8.29
N VAL A 499 18.42 3.76 -7.03
CA VAL A 499 19.12 2.53 -6.61
C VAL A 499 18.19 1.32 -6.68
N ALA A 500 16.93 1.46 -6.27
CA ALA A 500 15.94 0.39 -6.34
C ALA A 500 15.61 0.01 -7.80
N GLU A 501 15.49 0.99 -8.70
CA GLU A 501 15.27 0.80 -10.14
C GLU A 501 16.44 0.02 -10.77
N ASP A 502 17.69 0.42 -10.52
CA ASP A 502 18.89 -0.21 -11.10
C ASP A 502 19.21 -1.59 -10.52
N ARG A 503 19.11 -1.75 -9.19
CA ARG A 503 19.61 -2.95 -8.48
C ARG A 503 18.56 -4.00 -8.16
N LEU A 504 17.33 -3.58 -7.95
CA LEU A 504 16.24 -4.46 -7.51
C LEU A 504 15.15 -4.63 -8.58
N ASP A 505 15.22 -3.88 -9.69
CA ASP A 505 14.20 -3.83 -10.74
C ASP A 505 12.79 -3.61 -10.14
N VAL A 506 12.72 -2.62 -9.23
CA VAL A 506 11.53 -2.19 -8.49
C VAL A 506 11.07 -0.85 -9.02
N GLY A 507 9.83 -0.81 -9.53
CA GLY A 507 9.20 0.37 -10.10
C GLY A 507 8.22 1.10 -9.18
N GLY A 508 7.89 0.53 -8.02
CA GLY A 508 6.85 0.98 -7.09
C GLY A 508 7.17 2.27 -6.32
N MET A 509 8.41 2.74 -6.39
CA MET A 509 8.85 4.00 -5.79
C MET A 509 8.71 5.22 -6.73
N TYR A 510 8.01 5.07 -7.86
CA TYR A 510 7.77 6.11 -8.87
C TYR A 510 7.19 7.43 -8.32
N PHE A 511 6.46 7.40 -7.20
CA PHE A 511 5.91 8.59 -6.58
C PHE A 511 7.00 9.61 -6.19
N THR A 512 8.22 9.14 -5.89
CA THR A 512 9.36 9.98 -5.51
C THR A 512 9.81 10.92 -6.65
N ILE A 513 9.67 10.50 -7.92
CA ILE A 513 9.97 11.31 -9.10
C ILE A 513 9.07 12.55 -9.13
N PHE A 514 7.75 12.33 -9.05
CA PHE A 514 6.76 13.41 -9.06
C PHE A 514 6.87 14.29 -7.81
N TYR A 515 7.19 13.68 -6.66
CA TYR A 515 7.41 14.38 -5.41
C TYR A 515 8.61 15.34 -5.49
N TYR A 516 9.76 14.87 -6.00
CA TYR A 516 10.93 15.71 -6.18
C TYR A 516 10.72 16.78 -7.26
N MET A 517 10.09 16.44 -8.38
CA MET A 517 9.78 17.41 -9.44
C MET A 517 8.92 18.57 -8.92
N ALA A 518 7.85 18.28 -8.18
CA ALA A 518 6.97 19.30 -7.61
C ALA A 518 7.68 20.19 -6.58
N THR A 519 8.46 19.58 -5.68
CA THR A 519 9.19 20.32 -4.64
C THR A 519 10.30 21.18 -5.24
N ALA A 520 11.07 20.65 -6.20
CA ALA A 520 12.10 21.39 -6.92
C ALA A 520 11.52 22.55 -7.75
N LEU A 521 10.39 22.33 -8.44
CA LEU A 521 9.72 23.41 -9.17
C LEU A 521 9.22 24.51 -8.23
N ALA A 522 8.62 24.15 -7.09
CA ALA A 522 8.22 25.11 -6.06
C ALA A 522 9.44 25.89 -5.48
N LEU A 523 10.59 25.24 -5.36
CA LEU A 523 11.84 25.89 -4.96
C LEU A 523 12.32 26.89 -6.02
N VAL A 524 12.29 26.52 -7.30
CA VAL A 524 12.61 27.42 -8.41
C VAL A 524 11.72 28.67 -8.36
N PHE A 525 10.41 28.53 -8.21
CA PHE A 525 9.52 29.68 -8.04
C PHE A 525 9.87 30.52 -6.79
N SER A 526 10.28 29.89 -5.71
CA SER A 526 10.70 30.59 -4.49
C SER A 526 12.00 31.37 -4.67
N LEU A 527 12.90 30.91 -5.54
CA LEU A 527 14.11 31.64 -5.93
C LEU A 527 13.79 32.75 -6.95
N LEU A 528 12.85 32.51 -7.86
CA LEU A 528 12.36 33.52 -8.81
C LEU A 528 11.69 34.70 -8.09
N ASP A 529 10.96 34.45 -7.00
CA ASP A 529 10.39 35.49 -6.13
C ASP A 529 11.44 36.52 -5.67
N LEU A 530 12.71 36.11 -5.51
CA LEU A 530 13.80 36.99 -5.06
C LEU A 530 14.28 37.96 -6.13
N PHE A 531 14.07 37.68 -7.42
CA PHE A 531 14.44 38.62 -8.49
C PHE A 531 13.57 39.89 -8.50
N PHE A 532 12.37 39.82 -7.91
CA PHE A 532 11.49 40.97 -7.72
C PHE A 532 11.95 41.90 -6.60
N LEU A 533 12.88 41.46 -5.75
CA LEU A 533 13.45 42.31 -4.73
C LEU A 533 14.42 43.33 -5.36
N PRO A 534 14.49 44.56 -4.81
CA PRO A 534 15.53 45.51 -5.19
C PRO A 534 16.92 44.94 -4.86
N PRO A 535 18.01 45.37 -5.51
CA PRO A 535 19.37 45.02 -5.09
C PRO A 535 19.62 45.38 -3.62
N THR A 536 20.47 44.62 -2.91
CA THR A 536 20.72 44.89 -1.48
C THR A 536 21.33 46.26 -1.23
N SER A 537 22.15 46.76 -2.16
CA SER A 537 22.70 48.12 -2.14
C SER A 537 21.62 49.20 -2.18
N HIS A 538 20.56 49.02 -2.98
CA HIS A 538 19.46 49.99 -3.06
C HIS A 538 18.68 50.09 -1.74
N ILE A 539 18.63 49.01 -0.94
CA ILE A 539 18.01 49.06 0.39
C ILE A 539 18.83 49.94 1.34
N TYR A 540 20.15 49.82 1.28
CA TYR A 540 21.04 50.71 2.03
C TYR A 540 20.78 52.17 1.65
N ASP A 541 20.81 52.50 0.34
CA ASP A 541 20.59 53.86 -0.16
C ASP A 541 19.20 54.41 0.22
N SER A 542 18.15 53.59 0.13
CA SER A 542 16.78 54.00 0.49
C SER A 542 16.58 54.32 1.97
N ILE A 543 17.47 53.82 2.84
CA ILE A 543 17.41 54.04 4.29
C ILE A 543 18.37 55.15 4.71
N THR A 544 19.50 55.31 4.00
CA THR A 544 20.47 56.40 4.26
C THR A 544 20.08 57.73 3.61
N HIS A 545 19.30 57.72 2.52
CA HIS A 545 18.79 58.91 1.82
C HIS A 545 17.30 59.17 2.05
N ALA A 546 16.69 58.54 3.07
CA ALA A 546 15.43 59.03 3.59
C ALA A 546 15.74 60.34 4.35
N ASP A 547 15.63 61.47 3.67
CA ASP A 547 15.79 62.80 4.28
C ASP A 547 14.89 62.90 5.53
N PRO A 548 15.39 63.45 6.66
CA PRO A 548 14.50 63.92 7.69
C PRO A 548 13.61 64.99 7.04
N LEU A 549 12.30 64.81 7.13
CA LEU A 549 11.30 65.80 6.73
C LEU A 549 11.79 67.19 7.12
N GLU A 550 11.89 68.08 6.13
CA GLU A 550 11.97 69.52 6.36
C GLU A 550 10.79 69.90 7.28
N ASP A 551 11.12 70.34 8.49
CA ASP A 551 10.22 71.11 9.35
C ASP A 551 9.90 72.42 8.62
N ASP A 552 8.91 72.38 7.73
CA ASP A 552 8.32 73.55 7.10
C ASP A 552 7.28 74.16 8.07
N ASP A 553 7.77 74.63 9.22
CA ASP A 553 6.95 75.23 10.27
C ASP A 553 7.13 76.75 10.33
N HIS A 554 6.98 77.42 9.18
CA HIS A 554 6.83 78.87 9.12
C HIS A 554 5.72 79.31 8.15
N ARG A 555 4.47 79.13 8.59
CA ARG A 555 3.33 79.94 8.12
C ARG A 555 2.69 80.74 9.25
N SER A 556 3.18 81.96 9.40
CA SER A 556 2.39 83.19 9.57
C SER A 556 1.17 83.12 10.49
N LEU A 557 1.36 83.46 11.76
CA LEU A 557 0.34 84.14 12.55
C LEU A 557 0.70 85.62 12.65
N ILE A 558 -0.26 86.43 12.23
CA ILE A 558 -0.29 87.89 12.21
C ILE A 558 -0.32 88.43 13.65
N ALA A 559 0.66 89.27 14.02
CA ALA A 559 0.46 90.48 14.84
C ALA A 559 1.74 91.36 14.83
N PRO A 560 1.65 92.70 14.83
CA PRO A 560 2.76 93.58 14.50
C PRO A 560 3.45 94.19 15.73
N SER A 561 4.78 94.35 15.69
CA SER A 561 5.46 95.51 16.27
C SER A 561 6.91 95.60 15.77
N VAL A 562 7.22 96.57 14.91
CA VAL A 562 7.97 97.82 15.21
C VAL A 562 9.49 97.64 15.09
N ASP A 563 10.01 98.27 14.04
CA ASP A 563 11.28 98.97 13.85
C ASP A 563 12.56 98.50 14.57
N HIS A 564 13.58 98.15 13.78
CA HIS A 564 14.71 99.04 13.42
C HIS A 564 15.71 98.26 12.55
N THR A 565 15.78 98.53 11.24
CA THR A 565 16.82 99.33 10.56
C THR A 565 18.28 99.10 10.96
N ASN A 566 19.09 98.89 9.91
CA ASN A 566 20.52 99.19 9.76
C ASN A 566 21.51 98.13 10.29
N THR A 567 22.59 97.74 9.59
CA THR A 567 23.14 97.99 8.24
C THR A 567 24.44 97.18 8.19
N LEU A 568 24.84 96.75 6.98
CA LEU A 568 26.22 96.68 6.48
C LEU A 568 27.19 95.62 7.06
N SER A 569 27.50 94.67 6.19
CA SER A 569 28.81 94.02 5.96
C SER A 569 29.93 95.04 5.64
N PRO A 570 31.18 94.65 5.30
CA PRO A 570 31.98 93.45 5.61
C PRO A 570 33.43 93.86 6.04
N ASP A 571 34.36 92.92 5.96
CA ASP A 571 35.81 93.09 5.68
C ASP A 571 36.81 92.85 6.84
N ASP A 572 37.47 91.70 6.67
CA ASP A 572 38.90 91.53 6.45
C ASP A 572 39.96 91.65 7.56
N GLU A 573 40.87 90.67 7.44
CA GLU A 573 42.31 90.67 7.70
C GLU A 573 42.88 90.32 9.10
N GLU A 574 43.49 89.13 9.08
CA GLU A 574 44.89 88.82 9.46
C GLU A 574 45.36 88.79 10.94
N SER A 575 45.79 87.57 11.29
CA SER A 575 47.11 87.21 11.86
C SER A 575 47.39 87.33 13.38
N GLU A 576 47.50 86.16 14.00
CA GLU A 576 48.60 85.69 14.89
C GLU A 576 48.81 86.32 16.32
N PRO A 577 49.55 85.67 17.26
CA PRO A 577 49.02 84.68 18.20
C PRO A 577 49.41 85.01 19.68
N PRO A 578 49.85 84.08 20.56
CA PRO A 578 49.10 83.64 21.74
C PRO A 578 49.73 84.05 23.09
N ASN A 579 48.93 84.19 24.16
CA ASN A 579 49.32 83.76 25.52
C ASN A 579 48.24 83.94 26.60
N GLU A 580 48.31 82.95 27.49
CA GLU A 580 47.86 82.79 28.88
C GLU A 580 47.39 84.03 29.66
N GLN A 581 46.29 83.91 30.40
CA GLN A 581 46.32 84.00 31.87
C GLN A 581 45.01 83.55 32.53
N THR A 582 45.20 82.73 33.55
CA THR A 582 44.23 82.18 34.50
C THR A 582 43.69 83.26 35.43
N SER A 583 42.43 83.17 35.87
CA SER A 583 41.91 83.64 37.17
C SER A 583 40.37 83.66 37.14
N LEU A 584 39.58 83.35 38.16
CA LEU A 584 39.70 82.73 39.49
C LEU A 584 38.24 82.62 40.00
N LEU A 585 37.93 81.50 40.66
CA LEU A 585 37.07 81.35 41.85
C LEU A 585 35.73 82.12 41.95
N ARG A 586 34.64 81.35 42.14
CA ARG A 586 34.08 81.07 43.48
C ARG A 586 33.01 79.97 43.40
N ASP A 587 33.20 78.89 44.15
CA ASP A 587 32.49 78.53 45.41
C ASP A 587 31.03 78.18 45.17
N SER A 588 30.42 77.15 45.75
CA SER A 588 30.79 76.07 46.66
C SER A 588 29.47 75.27 46.76
N SER A 589 29.43 73.94 46.86
CA SER A 589 29.69 73.24 48.12
C SER A 589 29.25 71.78 47.95
N ASN A 590 30.07 70.87 48.47
CA ASN A 590 29.72 69.75 49.35
C ASN A 590 28.61 68.77 48.90
N LEU A 591 28.76 67.44 48.93
CA LEU A 591 29.50 66.50 49.78
C LEU A 591 29.24 65.13 49.06
N GLY A 592 30.08 64.10 48.94
CA GLY A 592 31.25 63.65 49.68
C GLY A 592 31.20 62.10 49.75
N ARG A 593 32.36 61.46 49.49
CA ARG A 593 32.77 60.07 49.83
C ARG A 593 32.15 58.89 49.03
N GLY A 594 32.92 57.94 48.48
CA GLY A 594 34.37 57.71 48.52
C GLY A 594 34.81 56.43 47.76
N ARG A 595 36.07 56.46 47.26
CA ARG A 595 37.12 55.40 47.17
C ARG A 595 36.73 53.95 47.54
N HIS A 596 37.25 52.84 47.00
CA HIS A 596 38.39 52.51 46.13
C HIS A 596 38.40 50.95 45.92
N ILE A 597 39.16 50.47 44.92
CA ILE A 597 39.85 49.14 44.83
C ILE A 597 39.08 47.92 44.25
N GLY A 598 39.66 47.34 43.18
CA GLY A 598 40.13 45.93 43.25
C GLY A 598 39.47 44.87 42.34
N ARG A 599 40.19 44.52 41.26
CA ARG A 599 40.44 43.16 40.69
C ARG A 599 39.40 42.02 40.87
N ARG A 600 38.90 41.52 39.71
CA ARG A 600 38.68 40.11 39.22
C ARG A 600 38.75 38.92 40.22
N PRO A 601 38.23 37.70 39.88
CA PRO A 601 37.13 37.27 39.00
C PRO A 601 36.24 36.13 39.60
N ASN A 602 35.32 35.58 38.78
CA ASN A 602 34.65 34.25 38.82
C ASN A 602 33.17 34.15 39.23
N SER A 603 32.38 33.74 38.23
CA SER A 603 31.29 32.73 38.24
C SER A 603 30.31 32.70 39.41
N HIS A 604 29.05 33.06 39.15
CA HIS A 604 27.96 32.10 38.93
C HIS A 604 26.63 32.84 38.65
N GLY A 605 25.92 32.38 37.62
CA GLY A 605 24.46 32.28 37.51
C GLY A 605 23.58 33.44 37.99
N SER A 606 23.10 34.24 37.03
CA SER A 606 21.68 34.60 36.97
C SER A 606 21.27 34.82 35.51
N LEU A 607 20.40 33.94 35.00
CA LEU A 607 19.62 34.16 33.79
C LEU A 607 18.82 35.45 33.97
N SER A 608 19.23 36.54 33.31
CA SER A 608 18.40 37.73 33.16
C SER A 608 17.66 37.67 31.82
N ILE A 609 16.38 37.40 31.97
CA ILE A 609 15.25 37.66 31.08
C ILE A 609 15.41 38.99 30.33
N GLY A 610 15.21 38.94 29.01
CA GLY A 610 14.50 39.97 28.23
C GLY A 610 15.13 41.35 28.12
N ALA A 611 16.16 41.52 27.28
CA ALA A 611 16.38 42.78 26.58
C ALA A 611 15.84 42.62 25.15
N ALA A 612 14.63 43.15 24.92
CA ALA A 612 14.07 43.29 23.59
C ALA A 612 15.00 44.18 22.76
N SER A 613 15.66 43.59 21.77
CA SER A 613 16.43 44.31 20.77
C SER A 613 15.46 45.11 19.90
N SER A 614 15.26 46.37 20.24
CA SER A 614 14.66 47.37 19.37
C SER A 614 15.60 47.64 18.18
N LEU A 615 15.37 46.86 17.12
CA LEU A 615 15.48 47.37 15.74
C LEU A 615 14.82 48.76 15.69
N PRO A 616 15.17 49.66 14.74
CA PRO A 616 14.37 50.83 14.50
C PRO A 616 13.05 50.30 13.93
N THR A 617 12.14 49.99 14.83
CA THR A 617 10.75 50.35 14.64
C THR A 617 10.85 51.84 14.39
N ILE A 618 10.52 52.27 13.18
CA ILE A 618 9.84 53.55 13.06
C ILE A 618 8.76 53.45 14.14
N GLU A 619 8.95 54.19 15.22
CA GLU A 619 7.93 54.32 16.25
C GLU A 619 6.66 54.65 15.49
N ASN A 620 5.64 53.80 15.65
CA ASN A 620 4.29 54.29 15.46
C ASN A 620 4.12 55.33 16.58
N ASN A 621 4.55 56.56 16.35
CA ASN A 621 3.89 57.68 16.98
C ASN A 621 2.44 57.59 16.52
N GLU A 622 1.53 57.43 17.47
CA GLU A 622 0.09 57.45 17.21
C GLU A 622 -0.40 58.84 16.76
N ASP A 623 0.50 59.80 16.55
CA ASP A 623 0.17 61.21 16.24
C ASP A 623 0.67 61.72 14.88
N ASP A 624 1.42 60.92 14.10
CA ASP A 624 1.83 61.31 12.73
C ASP A 624 1.06 60.50 11.68
N GLU A 625 -0.18 60.91 11.38
CA GLU A 625 -0.91 60.42 10.21
C GLU A 625 -0.36 61.09 8.92
N PRO A 626 0.29 60.36 7.99
CA PRO A 626 0.49 60.87 6.65
C PRO A 626 -0.87 60.84 5.92
N SER A 627 -1.21 61.94 5.26
CA SER A 627 -2.46 62.15 4.54
C SER A 627 -2.86 60.94 3.68
N CYS A 628 -3.97 60.30 4.05
CA CYS A 628 -4.54 59.16 3.35
C CYS A 628 -5.12 59.55 1.98
N SER A 629 -4.30 59.48 0.93
CA SER A 629 -4.80 59.51 -0.45
C SER A 629 -4.05 58.54 -1.36
N SER A 630 -3.91 57.26 -0.99
CA SER A 630 -3.75 56.21 -2.01
C SER A 630 -4.02 54.80 -1.47
N THR A 631 -4.79 54.02 -2.21
CA THR A 631 -5.01 52.57 -2.00
C THR A 631 -3.70 51.76 -2.05
N THR A 632 -2.61 52.34 -2.56
CA THR A 632 -1.25 51.78 -2.63
C THR A 632 -0.51 51.71 -1.29
N LEU A 633 -0.81 52.57 -0.31
CA LEU A 633 -0.12 52.59 1.00
C LEU A 633 -0.54 51.45 1.95
N CYS A 634 -1.81 51.00 1.93
CA CYS A 634 -2.22 49.78 2.64
C CYS A 634 -1.58 48.52 2.02
N ALA A 635 -1.31 48.55 0.71
CA ALA A 635 -0.76 47.43 -0.06
C ALA A 635 0.76 47.24 0.12
N SER A 636 1.47 48.12 0.84
CA SER A 636 2.93 48.04 1.08
C SER A 636 3.31 47.61 2.50
N ARG A 637 2.35 47.37 3.41
CA ARG A 637 2.66 47.00 4.82
C ARG A 637 3.32 45.63 4.96
N GLN A 638 4.49 45.62 5.61
CA GLN A 638 5.24 44.45 6.09
C GLN A 638 4.39 43.59 7.05
N TYR A 639 4.65 42.29 7.13
CA TYR A 639 4.07 41.48 8.20
C TYR A 639 4.77 41.77 9.53
N PRO A 640 4.03 41.92 10.65
CA PRO A 640 4.62 42.33 11.94
C PRO A 640 5.85 41.50 12.34
N GLY A 641 6.96 42.17 12.63
CA GLY A 641 8.21 41.58 13.14
C GLY A 641 9.11 40.87 12.13
N GLU A 642 8.75 40.82 10.84
CA GLU A 642 9.59 40.25 9.78
C GLU A 642 10.72 41.20 9.35
N GLN A 643 11.53 40.80 8.39
CA GLN A 643 12.58 41.67 7.84
C GLN A 643 11.96 42.76 6.95
N TYR A 644 12.50 43.98 7.00
CA TYR A 644 11.97 45.15 6.30
C TYR A 644 11.81 44.94 4.78
N TRP A 645 12.80 44.30 4.16
CA TRP A 645 12.82 44.02 2.73
C TRP A 645 11.70 43.08 2.27
N SER A 646 11.04 42.34 3.17
CA SER A 646 9.97 41.41 2.82
C SER A 646 8.71 42.10 2.27
N ARG A 647 8.57 43.42 2.48
CA ARG A 647 7.45 44.20 1.94
C ARG A 647 7.35 44.18 0.40
N TYR A 648 8.48 43.97 -0.26
CA TYR A 648 8.62 43.91 -1.71
C TYR A 648 8.39 42.52 -2.30
N LEU A 649 8.22 41.48 -1.47
CA LEU A 649 7.96 40.13 -1.98
C LEU A 649 6.57 40.04 -2.65
N PRO A 650 6.46 39.27 -3.74
CA PRO A 650 5.16 38.97 -4.34
C PRO A 650 4.20 38.32 -3.32
N ARG A 651 2.99 38.89 -3.20
CA ARG A 651 2.01 38.49 -2.16
C ARG A 651 1.12 37.31 -2.55
N TYR A 652 1.06 36.97 -3.84
CA TYR A 652 0.14 35.99 -4.41
C TYR A 652 0.83 34.69 -4.87
N THR A 653 2.17 34.70 -5.00
CA THR A 653 2.93 33.56 -5.55
C THR A 653 2.89 32.31 -4.67
N TRP A 654 2.57 32.48 -3.37
CA TRP A 654 2.38 31.37 -2.44
C TRP A 654 1.26 30.42 -2.87
N LEU A 655 0.19 30.92 -3.49
CA LEU A 655 -0.95 30.10 -3.90
C LEU A 655 -0.57 29.23 -5.10
N LEU A 656 0.15 29.80 -6.07
CA LEU A 656 0.71 29.05 -7.19
C LEU A 656 1.70 27.99 -6.68
N GLN A 657 2.58 28.35 -5.75
CA GLN A 657 3.51 27.40 -5.10
C GLN A 657 2.74 26.29 -4.38
N ALA A 658 1.64 26.58 -3.67
CA ALA A 658 0.81 25.57 -3.04
C ALA A 658 0.15 24.62 -4.05
N ILE A 659 -0.34 25.15 -5.18
CA ILE A 659 -0.95 24.35 -6.28
C ILE A 659 0.08 23.47 -6.99
N ILE A 660 1.35 23.87 -7.05
CA ILE A 660 2.43 23.05 -7.60
C ILE A 660 2.87 21.99 -6.57
N LEU A 661 3.06 22.40 -5.31
CA LEU A 661 3.69 21.58 -4.28
C LEU A 661 2.78 20.51 -3.70
N ILE A 662 1.47 20.76 -3.56
CA ILE A 662 0.56 19.90 -2.79
C ILE A 662 -0.14 18.85 -3.65
N PRO A 663 -0.91 19.21 -4.70
CA PRO A 663 -1.82 18.28 -5.37
C PRO A 663 -1.16 17.01 -5.90
N VAL A 664 -0.20 17.12 -6.81
CA VAL A 664 0.39 15.93 -7.48
C VAL A 664 1.10 15.01 -6.48
N PRO A 665 2.00 15.50 -5.60
CA PRO A 665 2.66 14.64 -4.62
C PRO A 665 1.69 13.98 -3.64
N VAL A 666 0.69 14.73 -3.17
CA VAL A 666 -0.30 14.21 -2.22
C VAL A 666 -1.21 13.18 -2.86
N ILE A 667 -1.70 13.40 -4.09
CA ILE A 667 -2.56 12.44 -4.80
C ILE A 667 -1.88 11.09 -4.91
N ILE A 668 -0.68 11.08 -5.50
CA ILE A 668 0.04 9.83 -5.78
C ILE A 668 0.44 9.14 -4.48
N THR A 669 1.00 9.88 -3.52
CA THR A 669 1.45 9.31 -2.25
C THR A 669 0.29 8.82 -1.39
N ALA A 670 -0.83 9.54 -1.34
CA ALA A 670 -1.99 9.15 -0.55
C ALA A 670 -2.70 7.91 -1.15
N GLN A 671 -2.78 7.79 -2.47
CA GLN A 671 -3.31 6.60 -3.13
C GLN A 671 -2.47 5.36 -2.79
N ILE A 672 -1.14 5.48 -2.85
CA ILE A 672 -0.23 4.40 -2.43
C ILE A 672 -0.41 4.11 -0.94
N ALA A 673 -0.48 5.13 -0.09
CA ALA A 673 -0.67 4.96 1.36
C ALA A 673 -1.97 4.21 1.70
N LEU A 674 -3.05 4.51 0.98
CA LEU A 674 -4.30 3.77 1.09
C LEU A 674 -4.10 2.32 0.66
N ILE A 675 -3.53 2.06 -0.52
CA ILE A 675 -3.27 0.68 -1.01
C ILE A 675 -2.41 -0.14 -0.03
N VAL A 676 -1.31 0.45 0.45
CA VAL A 676 -0.41 -0.22 1.39
C VAL A 676 -1.10 -0.41 2.74
N GLY A 677 -1.82 0.61 3.22
CA GLY A 677 -2.49 0.59 4.52
C GLY A 677 -3.47 -0.57 4.66
N THR A 678 -4.44 -0.66 3.75
CA THR A 678 -5.42 -1.76 3.75
C THR A 678 -4.78 -3.12 3.51
N SER A 679 -3.61 -3.19 2.87
CA SER A 679 -2.93 -4.46 2.55
C SER A 679 -2.29 -5.05 3.81
N ILE A 680 -1.72 -4.19 4.64
CA ILE A 680 -0.93 -4.61 5.79
C ILE A 680 -1.74 -4.65 7.09
N ALA A 681 -2.88 -3.95 7.15
CA ALA A 681 -3.65 -3.73 8.38
C ALA A 681 -4.04 -5.03 9.11
N GLN A 682 -4.27 -6.10 8.36
CA GLN A 682 -4.78 -7.37 8.90
C GLN A 682 -3.71 -8.47 8.95
N THR A 683 -2.50 -8.19 8.49
CA THR A 683 -1.40 -9.18 8.42
C THR A 683 -0.92 -9.65 9.79
N GLY A 684 -1.15 -8.87 10.85
CA GLY A 684 -0.85 -9.27 12.23
C GLY A 684 -1.63 -10.51 12.68
N ALA A 685 -2.86 -10.71 12.17
CA ALA A 685 -3.65 -11.90 12.46
C ALA A 685 -3.12 -13.16 11.77
N ASP A 686 -2.34 -12.99 10.69
CA ASP A 686 -1.68 -14.07 9.96
C ASP A 686 -0.31 -14.45 10.59
N GLY A 687 0.08 -13.80 11.70
CA GLY A 687 1.34 -14.05 12.44
C GLY A 687 2.48 -13.07 12.14
N ASN A 688 2.27 -12.07 11.27
CA ASN A 688 3.29 -11.07 10.97
C ASN A 688 3.46 -10.07 12.13
N ASN A 689 4.66 -9.48 12.24
CA ASN A 689 4.93 -8.48 13.26
C ASN A 689 4.17 -7.16 12.95
N PRO A 690 3.23 -6.72 13.81
CA PRO A 690 2.42 -5.53 13.56
C PRO A 690 3.23 -4.23 13.57
N ILE A 691 4.41 -4.19 14.20
CA ILE A 691 5.25 -2.98 14.29
C ILE A 691 5.61 -2.43 12.90
N THR A 692 5.93 -3.31 11.95
CA THR A 692 6.25 -2.92 10.57
C THR A 692 5.10 -2.14 9.93
N ALA A 693 3.86 -2.55 10.20
CA ALA A 693 2.69 -1.88 9.65
C ALA A 693 2.51 -0.46 10.24
N TYR A 694 2.67 -0.30 11.56
CA TYR A 694 2.60 1.02 12.20
C TYR A 694 3.70 1.99 11.70
N ILE A 695 4.90 1.49 11.46
CA ILE A 695 6.00 2.30 10.88
C ILE A 695 5.63 2.77 9.47
N LEU A 696 5.06 1.90 8.63
CA LEU A 696 4.62 2.29 7.29
C LEU A 696 3.52 3.36 7.33
N TYR A 697 2.54 3.24 8.23
CA TYR A 697 1.52 4.29 8.45
C TYR A 697 2.16 5.63 8.86
N ALA A 698 3.15 5.59 9.75
CA ALA A 698 3.88 6.78 10.16
C ALA A 698 4.63 7.42 8.97
N VAL A 699 5.37 6.63 8.19
CA VAL A 699 6.12 7.11 7.02
C VAL A 699 5.20 7.76 5.99
N PHE A 700 4.12 7.10 5.60
CA PHE A 700 3.18 7.66 4.63
C PHE A 700 2.44 8.89 5.17
N THR A 701 2.10 8.93 6.46
CA THR A 701 1.53 10.14 7.08
C THR A 701 2.48 11.34 6.92
N ILE A 702 3.77 11.13 7.17
CA ILE A 702 4.78 12.17 7.04
C ILE A 702 4.89 12.62 5.58
N LEU A 703 5.03 11.69 4.63
CA LEU A 703 5.17 12.01 3.21
C LEU A 703 3.95 12.78 2.66
N ILE A 704 2.74 12.44 3.09
CA ILE A 704 1.51 13.13 2.68
C ILE A 704 1.44 14.57 3.22
N LEU A 705 1.99 14.82 4.41
CA LEU A 705 1.84 16.11 5.09
C LEU A 705 3.05 17.04 4.98
N LEU A 706 4.23 16.52 4.64
CA LEU A 706 5.43 17.33 4.37
C LEU A 706 5.16 18.50 3.40
N PRO A 707 4.42 18.36 2.29
CA PRO A 707 4.11 19.46 1.37
C PRO A 707 3.30 20.62 2.01
N LEU A 708 2.60 20.37 3.12
CA LEU A 708 1.85 21.38 3.86
C LEU A 708 2.73 22.26 4.75
N GLN A 709 3.88 21.73 5.18
CA GLN A 709 4.75 22.36 6.18
C GLN A 709 5.09 23.84 5.90
N PRO A 710 5.45 24.25 4.66
CA PRO A 710 5.86 25.63 4.37
C PRO A 710 4.78 26.68 4.72
N PHE A 711 3.52 26.25 4.83
CA PHE A 711 2.35 27.10 5.04
C PHE A 711 1.88 27.12 6.51
N LEU A 712 2.25 26.11 7.32
CA LEU A 712 1.73 25.91 8.68
C LEU A 712 2.07 27.07 9.63
N HIS A 713 3.22 27.73 9.49
CA HIS A 713 3.57 28.89 10.32
C HIS A 713 2.56 30.05 10.18
N ARG A 714 1.83 30.12 9.06
CA ARG A 714 0.74 31.08 8.84
C ARG A 714 -0.61 30.60 9.30
N TRP A 715 -0.84 29.33 9.59
CA TRP A 715 -2.17 28.87 10.00
C TRP A 715 -2.71 29.60 11.24
N THR A 716 -4.02 29.81 11.28
CA THR A 716 -4.74 30.24 12.48
C THR A 716 -4.79 29.10 13.51
N ARG A 717 -5.09 29.43 14.77
CA ARG A 717 -5.13 28.45 15.87
C ARG A 717 -6.31 27.48 15.83
N HIS A 718 -7.36 27.79 15.08
CA HIS A 718 -8.64 27.08 15.15
C HIS A 718 -8.54 25.62 14.68
N ILE A 719 -7.95 25.39 13.48
CA ILE A 719 -7.81 24.03 12.94
C ILE A 719 -6.85 23.17 13.80
N PRO A 720 -5.63 23.62 14.15
CA PRO A 720 -4.74 22.83 15.02
C PRO A 720 -5.35 22.53 16.40
N LEU A 721 -6.09 23.47 17.00
CA LEU A 721 -6.74 23.23 18.28
C LEU A 721 -7.84 22.16 18.17
N PHE A 722 -8.65 22.20 17.10
CA PHE A 722 -9.61 21.14 16.82
C PHE A 722 -8.92 19.79 16.62
N LEU A 723 -7.86 19.75 15.80
CA LEU A 723 -7.09 18.53 15.54
C LEU A 723 -6.39 17.99 16.79
N PHE A 724 -6.03 18.84 17.76
CA PHE A 724 -5.50 18.39 19.04
C PHE A 724 -6.53 17.57 19.82
N PHE A 725 -7.78 18.03 19.89
CA PHE A 725 -8.86 17.25 20.54
C PHE A 725 -9.18 15.97 19.77
N VAL A 726 -9.15 16.00 18.43
CA VAL A 726 -9.28 14.80 17.59
C VAL A 726 -8.15 13.80 17.88
N PHE A 727 -6.90 14.27 17.94
CA PHE A 727 -5.75 13.44 18.31
C PHE A 727 -5.93 12.79 19.69
N VAL A 728 -6.30 13.57 20.72
CA VAL A 728 -6.50 13.03 22.07
C VAL A 728 -7.61 11.98 22.08
N GLY A 729 -8.76 12.27 21.45
CA GLY A 729 -9.88 11.33 21.37
C GLY A 729 -9.53 10.04 20.61
N THR A 730 -8.87 10.16 19.46
CA THR A 730 -8.47 9.00 18.65
C THR A 730 -7.34 8.20 19.31
N LEU A 731 -6.36 8.83 19.95
CA LEU A 731 -5.31 8.14 20.69
C LEU A 731 -5.90 7.33 21.86
N LEU A 732 -6.80 7.92 22.65
CA LEU A 732 -7.48 7.20 23.73
C LEU A 732 -8.28 6.01 23.20
N TYR A 733 -9.02 6.18 22.11
CA TYR A 733 -9.72 5.08 21.45
C TYR A 733 -8.74 3.98 21.00
N LEU A 734 -7.64 4.32 20.32
CA LEU A 734 -6.68 3.33 19.82
C LEU A 734 -5.98 2.55 20.94
N LEU A 735 -5.74 3.17 22.10
CA LEU A 735 -5.11 2.52 23.25
C LEU A 735 -6.07 1.64 24.05
N LEU A 736 -7.38 1.93 24.04
CA LEU A 736 -8.35 1.29 24.94
C LEU A 736 -9.38 0.39 24.23
N ALA A 737 -9.68 0.65 22.96
CA ALA A 737 -10.72 -0.08 22.24
C ALA A 737 -10.33 -1.53 21.96
N PHE A 738 -11.33 -2.41 21.98
CA PHE A 738 -11.14 -3.80 21.60
C PHE A 738 -10.89 -3.89 20.07
N PRO A 739 -9.88 -4.66 19.61
CA PRO A 739 -9.38 -4.61 18.23
C PRO A 739 -10.21 -5.34 17.17
N PHE A 740 -11.26 -6.07 17.56
CA PHE A 740 -12.05 -6.87 16.62
C PHE A 740 -13.54 -6.52 16.74
N SER A 741 -14.29 -6.71 15.65
CA SER A 741 -15.73 -6.43 15.61
C SER A 741 -16.44 -7.36 14.64
N TRP A 742 -17.78 -7.30 14.59
CA TRP A 742 -18.57 -8.03 13.61
C TRP A 742 -18.21 -7.67 12.16
N ASN A 743 -17.83 -6.42 11.88
CA ASN A 743 -17.45 -6.01 10.53
C ASN A 743 -16.04 -6.47 10.13
N ASN A 744 -15.16 -6.65 11.11
CA ASN A 744 -13.77 -7.07 10.96
C ASN A 744 -13.45 -8.16 12.00
N PRO A 745 -13.88 -9.41 11.76
CA PRO A 745 -13.73 -10.49 12.73
C PRO A 745 -12.29 -11.01 12.74
N LEU A 746 -11.81 -11.45 13.90
CA LEU A 746 -10.55 -12.20 13.98
C LEU A 746 -10.74 -13.58 13.34
N LYS A 747 -9.89 -13.91 12.37
CA LYS A 747 -9.85 -15.25 11.78
C LYS A 747 -9.18 -16.23 12.75
N VAL A 748 -9.85 -17.34 13.01
CA VAL A 748 -9.31 -18.50 13.75
C VAL A 748 -9.36 -19.73 12.85
N TYR A 749 -8.31 -20.53 12.86
CA TYR A 749 -8.16 -21.64 11.91
C TYR A 749 -8.48 -22.98 12.57
N PHE A 750 -9.36 -23.75 11.94
CA PHE A 750 -9.83 -25.04 12.43
C PHE A 750 -9.19 -26.21 11.67
N ALA A 751 -8.84 -27.26 12.41
CA ALA A 751 -8.59 -28.60 11.89
C ALA A 751 -9.00 -29.64 12.95
N GLN A 752 -9.33 -30.85 12.52
CA GLN A 752 -9.60 -31.98 13.39
C GLN A 752 -8.80 -33.20 12.92
N THR A 753 -8.05 -33.83 13.82
CA THR A 753 -7.23 -35.01 13.54
C THR A 753 -7.85 -36.25 14.19
N VAL A 754 -7.85 -37.37 13.47
CA VAL A 754 -8.37 -38.66 13.94
C VAL A 754 -7.34 -39.74 13.61
N ASP A 755 -6.76 -40.36 14.62
CA ASP A 755 -5.93 -41.55 14.44
C ASP A 755 -6.85 -42.74 14.13
N LEU A 756 -6.75 -43.27 12.91
CA LEU A 756 -7.64 -44.34 12.44
C LEU A 756 -7.27 -45.71 13.02
N LYS A 757 -6.12 -45.89 13.70
CA LYS A 757 -5.76 -47.12 14.41
C LYS A 757 -6.28 -47.12 15.85
N THR A 758 -5.96 -46.07 16.61
CA THR A 758 -6.33 -45.96 18.03
C THR A 758 -7.76 -45.46 18.22
N GLY A 759 -8.26 -44.66 17.28
CA GLY A 759 -9.53 -43.94 17.40
C GLY A 759 -9.41 -42.64 18.21
N GLU A 760 -8.20 -42.19 18.57
CA GLU A 760 -7.99 -40.90 19.22
C GLU A 760 -8.41 -39.75 18.28
N ASN A 761 -9.16 -38.79 18.81
CA ASN A 761 -9.72 -37.68 18.05
C ASN A 761 -9.41 -36.37 18.76
N ARG A 762 -8.69 -35.47 18.07
CA ARG A 762 -8.31 -34.16 18.61
C ARG A 762 -8.78 -33.04 17.69
N VAL A 763 -9.30 -31.99 18.30
CA VAL A 763 -9.69 -30.74 17.62
C VAL A 763 -8.58 -29.73 17.85
N HIS A 764 -8.24 -28.97 16.81
CA HIS A 764 -7.23 -27.93 16.81
C HIS A 764 -7.85 -26.60 16.40
N LEU A 765 -7.55 -25.56 17.18
CA LEU A 765 -7.87 -24.19 16.83
C LEU A 765 -6.61 -23.33 16.93
N VAL A 766 -6.31 -22.58 15.87
CA VAL A 766 -5.10 -21.77 15.75
C VAL A 766 -5.47 -20.30 15.61
N GLY A 767 -4.77 -19.44 16.34
CA GLY A 767 -4.97 -18.00 16.24
C GLY A 767 -3.94 -17.21 17.02
N VAL A 768 -4.19 -15.90 17.18
CA VAL A 768 -3.32 -15.01 17.93
C VAL A 768 -3.37 -15.36 19.42
N ASN A 769 -2.21 -15.65 20.02
CA ASN A 769 -2.02 -16.23 21.37
C ASN A 769 -3.01 -15.70 22.45
N LYS A 770 -3.04 -14.38 22.70
CA LYS A 770 -3.90 -13.78 23.74
C LYS A 770 -5.40 -14.04 23.52
N TYR A 771 -5.84 -14.09 22.26
CA TYR A 771 -7.26 -14.18 21.92
C TYR A 771 -7.71 -15.63 21.74
N ILE A 772 -6.86 -16.49 21.17
CA ILE A 772 -7.20 -17.89 20.96
C ILE A 772 -7.38 -18.63 22.27
N LYS A 773 -6.51 -18.36 23.26
CA LYS A 773 -6.62 -18.95 24.59
C LYS A 773 -7.94 -18.58 25.27
N ASN A 774 -8.30 -17.30 25.27
CA ASN A 774 -9.57 -16.84 25.82
C ASN A 774 -10.78 -17.46 25.11
N ILE A 775 -10.76 -17.55 23.77
CA ILE A 775 -11.85 -18.20 23.01
C ILE A 775 -12.02 -19.65 23.45
N VAL A 776 -10.94 -20.42 23.52
CA VAL A 776 -11.02 -21.86 23.82
C VAL A 776 -11.43 -22.10 25.28
N GLU A 777 -10.87 -21.34 26.22
CA GLU A 777 -11.13 -21.52 27.66
C GLU A 777 -12.51 -21.01 28.09
N GLU A 778 -13.00 -19.91 27.52
CA GLU A 778 -14.26 -19.27 27.96
C GLU A 778 -15.48 -19.69 27.14
N ASN A 779 -15.31 -19.98 25.84
CA ASN A 779 -16.46 -20.14 24.93
C ASN A 779 -16.73 -21.59 24.52
N ILE A 780 -15.73 -22.46 24.41
CA ILE A 780 -15.89 -23.77 23.76
C ILE A 780 -16.20 -24.88 24.78
N PRO A 781 -17.42 -25.43 24.83
CA PRO A 781 -17.83 -26.40 25.86
C PRO A 781 -17.00 -27.69 25.88
N SER A 782 -16.65 -28.22 24.71
CA SER A 782 -15.85 -29.44 24.61
C SER A 782 -14.42 -29.30 25.13
N ALA A 783 -13.88 -28.08 25.23
CA ALA A 783 -12.49 -27.86 25.67
C ALA A 783 -12.30 -27.92 27.19
N TRP A 784 -13.34 -27.65 27.99
CA TRP A 784 -13.29 -27.66 29.46
C TRP A 784 -14.14 -28.78 30.09
N ALA A 785 -14.60 -29.73 29.29
CA ALA A 785 -15.27 -30.92 29.80
C ALA A 785 -14.37 -31.66 30.83
N PRO A 786 -14.92 -32.28 31.89
CA PRO A 786 -14.12 -33.01 32.87
C PRO A 786 -13.24 -34.08 32.20
N GLY A 787 -11.92 -33.96 32.34
CA GLY A 787 -10.95 -34.85 31.69
C GLY A 787 -10.44 -34.40 30.31
N ALA A 788 -10.82 -33.22 29.82
CA ALA A 788 -10.27 -32.64 28.60
C ALA A 788 -8.81 -32.17 28.83
N ASP A 789 -7.87 -32.81 28.15
CA ASP A 789 -6.45 -32.41 28.13
C ASP A 789 -6.23 -31.28 27.09
N LEU A 790 -6.44 -30.04 27.52
CA LEU A 790 -6.23 -28.84 26.71
C LEU A 790 -4.73 -28.48 26.65
N VAL A 791 -4.16 -28.53 25.44
CA VAL A 791 -2.75 -28.21 25.20
C VAL A 791 -2.63 -27.06 24.19
N CYS A 792 -2.09 -25.93 24.63
CA CYS A 792 -1.80 -24.77 23.77
C CYS A 792 -0.30 -24.56 23.59
N LYS A 793 0.20 -24.64 22.36
CA LYS A 793 1.62 -24.48 21.97
C LYS A 793 1.75 -23.65 20.71
N ASP A 794 2.96 -23.18 20.40
CA ASP A 794 3.22 -22.49 19.13
C ASP A 794 2.89 -23.39 17.94
N ASP A 795 2.26 -22.83 16.91
CA ASP A 795 1.81 -23.59 15.75
C ASP A 795 2.99 -23.91 14.80
N PRO A 796 3.16 -25.17 14.38
CA PRO A 796 4.24 -25.55 13.49
C PRO A 796 4.04 -25.13 12.01
N LEU A 797 2.82 -24.79 11.60
CA LEU A 797 2.48 -24.43 10.21
C LEU A 797 2.46 -22.92 10.00
N ARG A 798 1.90 -22.17 10.95
CA ARG A 798 1.71 -20.72 10.92
C ARG A 798 2.57 -20.06 12.01
N LEU A 799 3.79 -19.70 11.63
CA LEU A 799 4.75 -19.01 12.50
C LEU A 799 4.13 -17.73 13.10
N GLY A 800 4.26 -17.56 14.42
CA GLY A 800 3.73 -16.42 15.17
C GLY A 800 2.31 -16.62 15.72
N LEU A 801 1.66 -17.75 15.43
CA LEU A 801 0.36 -18.13 15.98
C LEU A 801 0.48 -19.29 16.98
N GLN A 802 -0.56 -19.46 17.81
CA GLN A 802 -0.64 -20.51 18.81
C GLN A 802 -1.76 -21.50 18.46
N ARG A 803 -1.47 -22.81 18.56
CA ARG A 803 -2.40 -23.93 18.38
C ARG A 803 -2.86 -24.45 19.74
N CYS A 804 -4.16 -24.39 20.00
CA CYS A 804 -4.81 -25.05 21.13
C CYS A 804 -5.49 -26.34 20.67
N SER A 805 -5.27 -27.44 21.40
CA SER A 805 -5.73 -28.78 21.01
C SER A 805 -6.38 -29.52 22.17
N TRP A 806 -7.55 -30.14 21.95
CA TRP A 806 -8.29 -30.90 22.97
C TRP A 806 -9.06 -32.08 22.35
N PRO A 807 -9.49 -33.08 23.14
CA PRO A 807 -10.35 -34.16 22.65
C PRO A 807 -11.73 -33.64 22.19
N GLY A 808 -12.17 -34.00 20.99
CA GLY A 808 -13.42 -33.50 20.41
C GLY A 808 -14.49 -34.58 20.15
N LYS A 809 -15.66 -34.15 19.66
CA LYS A 809 -16.70 -35.06 19.17
C LYS A 809 -16.27 -35.74 17.87
N MET A 810 -16.51 -37.04 17.75
CA MET A 810 -16.17 -37.82 16.56
C MET A 810 -16.94 -37.31 15.33
N PRO A 811 -16.27 -37.03 14.20
CA PRO A 811 -16.94 -36.57 12.99
C PRO A 811 -17.58 -37.75 12.23
N ASN A 812 -18.64 -37.47 11.47
CA ASN A 812 -19.35 -38.44 10.62
C ASN A 812 -19.06 -38.16 9.14
N VAL A 813 -17.78 -38.27 8.76
CA VAL A 813 -17.31 -37.99 7.39
C VAL A 813 -17.49 -39.17 6.43
N VAL A 814 -17.66 -40.39 6.96
CA VAL A 814 -18.00 -41.60 6.19
C VAL A 814 -19.26 -42.24 6.80
N PRO A 815 -20.46 -41.90 6.31
CA PRO A 815 -21.71 -42.37 6.88
C PRO A 815 -21.80 -43.89 6.95
N GLY A 816 -22.14 -44.42 8.13
CA GLY A 816 -22.35 -45.87 8.35
C GLY A 816 -21.08 -46.70 8.55
N TYR A 817 -19.90 -46.08 8.64
CA TYR A 817 -18.63 -46.77 8.88
C TYR A 817 -17.92 -46.25 10.15
N GLU A 818 -17.35 -47.17 10.92
CA GLU A 818 -16.43 -46.84 12.02
C GLU A 818 -15.13 -46.21 11.50
N SER A 819 -14.46 -45.38 12.32
CA SER A 819 -13.23 -44.67 11.94
C SER A 819 -12.14 -45.58 11.38
N LYS A 820 -11.97 -46.77 11.96
CA LYS A 820 -10.99 -47.76 11.50
C LYS A 820 -11.19 -48.22 10.05
N LYS A 821 -12.39 -48.03 9.48
CA LYS A 821 -12.75 -48.43 8.11
C LYS A 821 -12.81 -47.25 7.13
N TRP A 822 -12.46 -46.04 7.57
CA TRP A 822 -12.49 -44.85 6.71
C TRP A 822 -11.43 -44.91 5.62
N ALA A 823 -10.23 -45.40 5.95
CA ALA A 823 -9.15 -45.62 5.02
C ALA A 823 -8.34 -46.87 5.39
N SER A 824 -7.66 -47.45 4.40
CA SER A 824 -6.78 -48.59 4.53
C SER A 824 -5.52 -48.36 3.71
N VAL A 825 -4.37 -48.69 4.29
CA VAL A 825 -3.06 -48.57 3.64
C VAL A 825 -2.36 -49.91 3.71
N ASN A 826 -1.93 -50.42 2.56
CA ASN A 826 -1.12 -51.62 2.47
C ASN A 826 0.24 -51.29 1.86
N ALA A 827 1.32 -51.63 2.57
CA ALA A 827 2.69 -51.31 2.17
C ALA A 827 3.44 -52.61 1.84
N THR A 828 3.83 -52.79 0.57
CA THR A 828 4.51 -54.00 0.09
C THR A 828 5.85 -53.66 -0.56
N SER A 829 6.86 -54.52 -0.38
CA SER A 829 8.16 -54.37 -1.06
C SER A 829 8.11 -55.02 -2.45
N LEU A 830 8.53 -54.29 -3.48
CA LEU A 830 8.54 -54.72 -4.89
C LEU A 830 9.92 -55.19 -5.38
N GLY A 831 10.87 -55.40 -4.46
CA GLY A 831 12.24 -55.78 -4.78
C GLY A 831 13.12 -54.60 -5.21
N GLU A 832 14.19 -54.89 -5.95
CA GLU A 832 15.23 -53.93 -6.34
C GLU A 832 15.25 -53.74 -7.86
N LYS A 833 15.51 -52.51 -8.31
CA LYS A 833 15.70 -52.16 -9.72
C LYS A 833 16.73 -51.04 -9.82
N ASP A 834 17.72 -51.20 -10.69
CA ASP A 834 18.77 -50.20 -10.93
C ASP A 834 19.53 -49.76 -9.66
N GLY A 835 19.71 -50.67 -8.69
CA GLY A 835 20.38 -50.41 -7.41
C GLY A 835 19.50 -49.70 -6.34
N LEU A 836 18.24 -49.39 -6.67
CA LEU A 836 17.27 -48.79 -5.76
C LEU A 836 16.20 -49.80 -5.35
N LYS A 837 15.84 -49.80 -4.06
CA LYS A 837 14.72 -50.61 -3.56
C LYS A 837 13.40 -49.93 -3.89
N ARG A 838 12.37 -50.72 -4.15
CA ARG A 838 11.04 -50.23 -4.50
C ARG A 838 10.00 -50.70 -3.50
N ALA A 839 9.13 -49.80 -3.08
CA ALA A 839 7.98 -50.11 -2.25
C ALA A 839 6.69 -49.58 -2.89
N LYS A 840 5.61 -50.35 -2.79
CA LYS A 840 4.26 -49.98 -3.21
C LYS A 840 3.41 -49.69 -1.98
N LEU A 841 2.80 -48.51 -1.95
CA LEU A 841 1.81 -48.09 -0.97
C LEU A 841 0.45 -48.05 -1.68
N GLU A 842 -0.44 -48.97 -1.33
CA GLU A 842 -1.82 -48.97 -1.80
C GLU A 842 -2.67 -48.17 -0.80
N VAL A 843 -3.08 -46.97 -1.20
CA VAL A 843 -3.90 -46.07 -0.39
C VAL A 843 -5.33 -46.14 -0.89
N ARG A 844 -6.25 -46.56 -0.02
CA ARG A 844 -7.69 -46.59 -0.29
C ARG A 844 -8.43 -45.85 0.81
N ALA A 845 -9.33 -44.94 0.44
CA ALA A 845 -10.11 -44.15 1.40
C ALA A 845 -11.55 -43.99 0.90
N LYS A 846 -12.51 -43.93 1.82
CA LYS A 846 -13.94 -43.78 1.49
C LYS A 846 -14.38 -42.32 1.61
N ASN A 847 -15.28 -41.91 0.72
CA ASN A 847 -15.89 -40.58 0.71
C ASN A 847 -14.87 -39.42 0.70
N THR A 848 -13.74 -39.59 0.00
CA THR A 848 -12.74 -38.56 -0.20
C THR A 848 -12.06 -38.74 -1.56
N ARG A 849 -11.51 -37.63 -2.07
CA ARG A 849 -10.67 -37.50 -3.27
C ARG A 849 -9.25 -37.05 -2.94
N ALA A 850 -8.92 -36.85 -1.67
CA ALA A 850 -7.65 -36.26 -1.27
C ALA A 850 -7.02 -37.04 -0.11
N CYS A 851 -5.78 -37.48 -0.31
CA CYS A 851 -4.92 -37.98 0.76
C CYS A 851 -3.50 -37.44 0.57
N ARG A 852 -2.66 -37.55 1.58
CA ARG A 852 -1.23 -37.23 1.51
C ARG A 852 -0.41 -38.26 2.26
N VAL A 853 0.81 -38.49 1.79
CA VAL A 853 1.78 -39.40 2.40
C VAL A 853 2.90 -38.56 2.97
N ASN A 854 3.06 -38.58 4.28
CA ASN A 854 4.12 -37.88 5.00
C ASN A 854 5.18 -38.90 5.42
N PHE A 855 6.43 -38.66 5.02
CA PHE A 855 7.55 -39.50 5.43
C PHE A 855 8.17 -38.98 6.72
N GLU A 856 8.72 -39.89 7.53
CA GLU A 856 9.44 -39.50 8.74
C GLU A 856 10.74 -38.75 8.41
N LYS A 857 11.13 -37.82 9.28
CA LYS A 857 12.34 -37.01 9.10
C LYS A 857 13.56 -37.92 8.90
N ASN A 858 14.47 -37.50 8.02
CA ASN A 858 15.66 -38.25 7.55
C ASN A 858 15.41 -39.27 6.42
N ILE A 859 14.27 -39.96 6.38
CA ILE A 859 13.96 -40.92 5.29
C ILE A 859 13.71 -40.18 3.97
N GLU A 860 13.13 -38.98 4.06
CA GLU A 860 12.85 -38.08 2.93
C GLU A 860 14.05 -37.82 2.01
N LYS A 861 15.28 -37.92 2.52
CA LYS A 861 16.52 -37.71 1.76
C LYS A 861 16.89 -38.88 0.86
N TRP A 862 16.32 -40.05 1.09
CA TRP A 862 16.67 -41.29 0.39
C TRP A 862 15.66 -41.70 -0.65
N ILE A 863 14.50 -41.05 -0.68
CA ILE A 863 13.51 -41.22 -1.74
C ILE A 863 14.02 -40.48 -2.97
N ARG A 864 14.29 -41.23 -4.04
CA ARG A 864 14.83 -40.69 -5.30
C ARG A 864 13.75 -40.46 -6.33
N ASN A 865 12.86 -41.45 -6.50
CA ASN A 865 11.78 -41.39 -7.47
C ASN A 865 10.44 -41.76 -6.83
N VAL A 866 9.40 -41.10 -7.33
CA VAL A 866 8.00 -41.39 -6.99
C VAL A 866 7.25 -41.57 -8.30
N ASP A 867 6.51 -42.67 -8.38
CA ASP A 867 5.57 -42.97 -9.46
C ASP A 867 4.20 -43.24 -8.85
N ILE A 868 3.18 -42.62 -9.42
CA ILE A 868 1.81 -42.75 -8.92
C ILE A 868 0.96 -43.27 -10.06
N PHE A 869 0.37 -44.43 -9.80
CA PHE A 869 -0.47 -45.13 -10.75
C PHE A 869 -1.93 -45.04 -10.33
N ASP A 870 -2.76 -44.75 -11.33
CA ASP A 870 -4.20 -44.94 -11.24
C ASP A 870 -4.51 -46.46 -11.33
N PRO A 871 -5.16 -47.06 -10.32
CA PRO A 871 -5.54 -48.47 -10.33
C PRO A 871 -6.43 -48.87 -11.53
N THR A 872 -7.13 -47.92 -12.16
CA THR A 872 -8.03 -48.17 -13.29
C THR A 872 -7.36 -48.00 -14.65
N GLY A 873 -6.13 -47.48 -14.70
CA GLY A 873 -5.37 -47.24 -15.93
C GLY A 873 -5.91 -46.11 -16.81
N LYS A 874 -6.76 -45.22 -16.27
CA LYS A 874 -7.29 -44.07 -17.03
C LYS A 874 -6.28 -42.91 -16.99
N GLY A 875 -5.67 -42.66 -18.13
CA GLY A 875 -4.75 -41.54 -18.33
C GLY A 875 -3.31 -41.87 -17.93
N LYS A 876 -2.37 -41.28 -18.65
CA LYS A 876 -0.94 -41.43 -18.38
C LYS A 876 -0.51 -40.29 -17.47
N THR A 877 0.06 -40.63 -16.31
CA THR A 877 0.67 -39.62 -15.42
C THR A 877 1.85 -38.96 -16.13
N VAL A 878 1.77 -37.65 -16.31
CA VAL A 878 2.86 -36.83 -16.87
C VAL A 878 3.66 -36.25 -15.71
N LYS A 879 4.96 -36.54 -15.68
CA LYS A 879 5.90 -35.92 -14.73
C LYS A 879 6.29 -34.55 -15.26
N HIS A 880 5.71 -33.50 -14.69
CA HIS A 880 6.05 -32.13 -15.06
C HIS A 880 7.45 -31.78 -14.53
N LYS A 881 8.26 -31.18 -15.40
CA LYS A 881 9.58 -30.65 -15.04
C LYS A 881 9.49 -29.13 -15.00
N SER A 882 9.31 -28.57 -13.81
CA SER A 882 9.37 -27.13 -13.62
C SER A 882 10.75 -26.59 -14.00
N GLU A 883 10.80 -25.39 -14.58
CA GLU A 883 12.06 -24.74 -14.93
C GLU A 883 12.96 -24.57 -13.69
N GLY A 884 14.21 -25.05 -13.78
CA GLY A 884 15.23 -24.85 -12.74
C GLY A 884 15.08 -25.70 -11.47
N LYS A 885 14.13 -26.66 -11.40
CA LYS A 885 14.05 -27.62 -10.28
C LYS A 885 14.26 -29.05 -10.78
N ASP A 886 15.28 -29.70 -10.24
CA ASP A 886 15.46 -31.14 -10.46
C ASP A 886 14.31 -31.92 -9.82
N PHE A 887 13.73 -32.84 -10.60
CA PHE A 887 12.71 -33.75 -10.08
C PHE A 887 13.30 -34.72 -9.02
N GLY A 888 14.62 -34.86 -8.94
CA GLY A 888 15.36 -35.79 -8.05
C GLY A 888 15.77 -35.25 -6.68
N GLY A 889 14.98 -34.35 -6.08
CA GLY A 889 15.20 -33.83 -4.73
C GLY A 889 14.53 -34.65 -3.61
N PRO A 890 14.88 -34.40 -2.32
CA PRO A 890 14.28 -35.08 -1.18
C PRO A 890 12.75 -34.92 -1.14
N VAL A 891 12.03 -36.00 -0.80
CA VAL A 891 10.56 -36.02 -0.76
C VAL A 891 10.08 -36.23 0.66
N GLN A 892 9.55 -35.16 1.26
CA GLN A 892 8.98 -35.18 2.60
C GLN A 892 7.49 -35.53 2.58
N GLN A 893 6.76 -35.02 1.59
CA GLN A 893 5.32 -35.17 1.48
C GLN A 893 4.93 -35.43 0.03
N ILE A 894 3.97 -36.34 -0.16
CA ILE A 894 3.28 -36.56 -1.44
C ILE A 894 1.81 -36.22 -1.25
N ARG A 895 1.27 -35.23 -1.95
CA ARG A 895 -0.17 -34.92 -1.98
C ARG A 895 -0.81 -35.65 -3.16
N LEU A 896 -1.95 -36.30 -2.90
CA LEU A 896 -2.66 -37.15 -3.84
C LEU A 896 -4.08 -36.61 -4.01
N TRP A 897 -4.41 -36.16 -5.20
CA TRP A 897 -5.73 -35.68 -5.56
C TRP A 897 -6.29 -36.54 -6.68
N SER A 898 -7.57 -36.92 -6.58
CA SER A 898 -8.26 -37.71 -7.59
C SER A 898 -9.54 -37.06 -8.06
N ARG A 899 -9.82 -37.20 -9.35
CA ARG A 899 -11.09 -36.82 -9.98
C ARG A 899 -12.24 -37.75 -9.57
N GLU A 900 -11.95 -38.99 -9.18
CA GLU A 900 -12.96 -40.02 -8.84
C GLU A 900 -13.03 -40.25 -7.32
N TRP A 901 -14.24 -40.41 -6.80
CA TRP A 901 -14.47 -40.62 -5.36
C TRP A 901 -14.14 -42.06 -4.95
N GLY A 902 -13.33 -42.23 -3.91
CA GLY A 902 -13.13 -43.52 -3.26
C GLY A 902 -12.33 -44.56 -4.06
N ARG A 903 -11.68 -44.15 -5.16
CA ARG A 903 -10.88 -45.03 -6.03
C ARG A 903 -9.54 -45.41 -5.39
N GLY A 904 -8.87 -44.44 -4.77
CA GLY A 904 -7.55 -44.58 -4.16
C GLY A 904 -6.37 -44.49 -5.14
N TRP A 905 -5.16 -44.72 -4.63
CA TRP A 905 -3.89 -44.55 -5.36
C TRP A 905 -2.92 -45.70 -5.09
N ASP A 906 -2.11 -46.03 -6.10
CA ASP A 906 -0.99 -46.94 -5.98
C ASP A 906 0.30 -46.14 -6.10
N VAL A 907 0.93 -45.83 -4.96
CA VAL A 907 2.14 -45.02 -4.89
C VAL A 907 3.36 -45.94 -4.85
N VAL A 908 4.19 -45.87 -5.87
CA VAL A 908 5.47 -46.59 -5.95
C VAL A 908 6.59 -45.61 -5.62
N VAL A 909 7.35 -45.93 -4.59
CA VAL A 909 8.53 -45.13 -4.18
C VAL A 909 9.80 -45.95 -4.40
N GLU A 910 10.80 -45.30 -5.01
CA GLU A 910 12.14 -45.85 -5.18
C GLU A 910 13.07 -45.14 -4.20
N TYR A 911 13.79 -45.91 -3.38
CA TYR A 911 14.59 -45.40 -2.27
C TYR A 911 15.93 -46.12 -2.12
N GLU A 912 16.92 -45.37 -1.63
CA GLU A 912 18.19 -45.90 -1.15
C GLU A 912 17.99 -46.54 0.24
N GLN A 913 18.53 -47.74 0.43
CA GLN A 913 18.38 -48.43 1.70
C GLN A 913 19.25 -47.78 2.77
N ASN A 914 18.68 -47.58 3.96
CA ASN A 914 19.46 -47.19 5.14
C ASN A 914 20.48 -48.28 5.48
N GLU A 915 21.78 -47.96 5.44
CA GLU A 915 22.84 -48.90 5.84
C GLU A 915 22.74 -49.28 7.33
N ASP A 916 22.23 -48.38 8.19
CA ASP A 916 22.21 -48.58 9.65
C ASP A 916 21.04 -49.45 10.15
N THR A 917 19.86 -49.39 9.51
CA THR A 917 18.63 -50.05 10.03
C THR A 917 18.08 -51.16 9.13
N LYS A 918 18.55 -51.26 7.87
CA LYS A 918 17.97 -52.10 6.81
C LYS A 918 16.46 -51.93 6.60
N ALA A 919 15.80 -50.94 7.21
CA ALA A 919 14.35 -50.74 7.15
C ALA A 919 13.94 -49.97 5.88
N GLY A 920 12.75 -50.27 5.34
CA GLY A 920 12.18 -49.52 4.23
C GLY A 920 11.48 -48.22 4.70
N PRO A 921 10.80 -47.49 3.79
CA PRO A 921 10.13 -46.24 4.12
C PRO A 921 9.07 -46.42 5.21
N VAL A 922 9.09 -45.49 6.17
CA VAL A 922 8.16 -45.36 7.29
C VAL A 922 7.55 -43.96 7.26
N GLY A 923 6.27 -43.86 7.60
CA GLY A 923 5.57 -42.58 7.60
C GLY A 923 4.12 -42.70 8.02
N VAL A 924 3.36 -41.65 7.73
CA VAL A 924 1.92 -41.54 8.00
C VAL A 924 1.20 -41.18 6.71
N VAL A 925 0.15 -41.93 6.39
CA VAL A 925 -0.82 -41.53 5.36
C VAL A 925 -1.95 -40.80 6.03
N GLU A 926 -2.27 -39.63 5.51
CA GLU A 926 -3.30 -38.74 6.02
C GLU A 926 -4.35 -38.55 4.94
N CYS A 927 -5.57 -39.04 5.17
CA CYS A 927 -6.69 -38.83 4.26
C CYS A 927 -7.55 -37.66 4.74
N LEU A 928 -8.01 -36.85 3.80
CA LEU A 928 -8.56 -35.54 4.07
C LEU A 928 -10.06 -35.54 3.77
N TRP A 929 -10.86 -34.92 4.63
CA TRP A 929 -12.28 -34.65 4.36
C TRP A 929 -12.56 -33.17 4.56
N SER A 930 -13.21 -32.56 3.56
CA SER A 930 -13.38 -31.10 3.48
C SER A 930 -14.83 -30.66 3.31
N ASP A 931 -15.78 -31.60 3.25
CA ASP A 931 -17.20 -31.27 3.10
C ASP A 931 -17.84 -30.90 4.45
N ALA A 932 -18.15 -29.61 4.60
CA ALA A 932 -18.79 -29.05 5.79
C ALA A 932 -20.26 -28.67 5.59
N ASN A 933 -20.89 -29.05 4.47
CA ASN A 933 -22.25 -28.61 4.13
C ASN A 933 -23.34 -29.35 4.91
N ASP A 934 -23.17 -30.65 5.16
CA ASP A 934 -24.23 -31.53 5.68
C ASP A 934 -24.12 -31.79 7.20
N GLY A 935 -23.34 -30.96 7.92
CA GLY A 935 -23.21 -31.06 9.37
C GLY A 935 -22.47 -32.31 9.88
N GLY A 936 -21.73 -33.01 9.02
CA GLY A 936 -20.97 -34.20 9.38
C GLY A 936 -19.85 -33.94 10.41
N ILE A 937 -19.35 -32.70 10.49
CA ILE A 937 -18.22 -32.30 11.34
C ILE A 937 -18.75 -31.57 12.58
N LYS A 938 -19.22 -32.33 13.57
CA LYS A 938 -19.86 -31.79 14.79
C LYS A 938 -18.99 -30.82 15.58
N ALA A 939 -17.66 -31.01 15.59
CA ALA A 939 -16.74 -30.11 16.26
C ALA A 939 -16.68 -28.72 15.59
N LEU A 940 -16.74 -28.68 14.25
CA LEU A 940 -16.81 -27.43 13.51
C LEU A 940 -18.13 -26.70 13.76
N GLU A 941 -19.25 -27.42 13.83
CA GLU A 941 -20.56 -26.84 14.17
C GLU A 941 -20.59 -26.24 15.58
N GLU A 942 -20.01 -26.95 16.55
CA GLU A 942 -19.83 -26.43 17.91
C GLU A 942 -19.03 -25.13 17.88
N ILE A 943 -17.87 -25.11 17.23
CA ILE A 943 -17.04 -23.91 17.13
C ILE A 943 -17.81 -22.76 16.47
N LYS A 944 -18.46 -23.00 15.33
CA LYS A 944 -19.28 -21.97 14.66
C LYS A 944 -20.39 -21.42 15.56
N SER A 945 -20.97 -22.24 16.42
CA SER A 945 -22.09 -21.86 17.30
C SER A 945 -21.64 -21.09 18.54
N TYR A 946 -20.45 -21.39 19.06
CA TYR A 946 -19.95 -20.84 20.32
C TYR A 946 -18.87 -19.75 20.16
N LEU A 947 -18.33 -19.56 18.95
CA LEU A 947 -17.40 -18.46 18.69
C LEU A 947 -18.04 -17.11 19.04
N PRO A 948 -17.27 -16.19 19.66
CA PRO A 948 -17.78 -14.85 19.92
C PRO A 948 -18.00 -14.10 18.60
N GLN A 949 -18.93 -13.13 18.60
CA GLN A 949 -19.30 -12.37 17.40
C GLN A 949 -18.13 -11.61 16.73
N TRP A 950 -17.03 -11.40 17.45
CA TRP A 950 -15.83 -10.74 16.94
C TRP A 950 -14.80 -11.72 16.33
N ALA A 951 -15.09 -13.02 16.27
CA ALA A 951 -14.24 -14.05 15.68
C ALA A 951 -14.99 -14.89 14.64
N VAL A 952 -14.26 -15.45 13.68
CA VAL A 952 -14.81 -16.29 12.61
C VAL A 952 -13.85 -17.43 12.26
N VAL A 953 -14.41 -18.60 11.95
CA VAL A 953 -13.62 -19.79 11.61
C VAL A 953 -13.22 -19.82 10.13
N SER A 954 -12.00 -20.29 9.87
CA SER A 954 -11.43 -20.55 8.55
C SER A 954 -10.69 -21.90 8.54
N LYS A 955 -10.39 -22.46 7.37
CA LYS A 955 -9.64 -23.73 7.25
C LYS A 955 -8.16 -23.54 7.65
N LEU A 956 -7.60 -24.45 8.46
CA LEU A 956 -6.16 -24.44 8.76
C LEU A 956 -5.33 -25.06 7.64
N GLU A 957 -5.83 -26.15 7.06
CA GLU A 957 -5.16 -26.99 6.07
C GLU A 957 -6.13 -27.38 4.94
N ASP A 958 -5.63 -28.13 3.96
CA ASP A 958 -6.38 -28.66 2.81
C ASP A 958 -7.66 -29.45 3.25
N GLY A 959 -7.58 -30.15 4.39
CA GLY A 959 -8.69 -30.90 5.01
C GLY A 959 -9.21 -30.25 6.29
N LEU A 960 -10.52 -30.33 6.52
CA LEU A 960 -11.13 -29.98 7.82
C LEU A 960 -10.99 -31.11 8.84
N VAL A 961 -11.12 -32.35 8.36
CA VAL A 961 -10.87 -33.57 9.13
C VAL A 961 -9.74 -34.35 8.45
N ILE A 962 -8.76 -34.76 9.24
CA ILE A 962 -7.55 -35.46 8.81
C ILE A 962 -7.52 -36.81 9.51
N GLY A 963 -7.61 -37.90 8.75
CA GLY A 963 -7.52 -39.26 9.26
C GLY A 963 -6.13 -39.84 9.06
N GLU A 964 -5.43 -40.17 10.14
CA GLU A 964 -4.04 -40.59 10.13
C GLU A 964 -3.91 -42.13 10.21
N ILE A 965 -3.05 -42.71 9.37
CA ILE A 965 -2.71 -44.14 9.36
C ILE A 965 -1.19 -44.28 9.26
N PRO A 966 -0.50 -44.73 10.31
CA PRO A 966 0.93 -45.01 10.21
C PRO A 966 1.19 -46.26 9.37
N PHE A 967 2.19 -46.21 8.51
CA PHE A 967 2.65 -47.33 7.70
C PHE A 967 4.15 -47.57 7.91
N ALA A 968 4.55 -48.83 7.79
CA ALA A 968 5.94 -49.25 7.74
C ALA A 968 6.04 -50.40 6.73
N THR A 969 7.06 -50.37 5.89
CA THR A 969 7.38 -51.49 5.00
C THR A 969 8.15 -52.53 5.82
N GLU A 970 7.68 -53.79 5.83
CA GLU A 970 8.26 -54.86 6.67
C GLU A 970 9.77 -55.04 6.43
N LYS A 971 10.50 -55.43 7.49
CA LYS A 971 11.86 -55.96 7.39
C LYS A 971 11.83 -57.14 6.42
N VAL A 972 12.68 -57.11 5.39
CA VAL A 972 12.95 -58.28 4.55
C VAL A 972 13.32 -59.42 5.49
N LYS A 973 12.46 -60.44 5.60
CA LYS A 973 12.83 -61.72 6.20
C LYS A 973 13.95 -62.27 5.33
N GLU A 974 15.19 -62.20 5.81
CA GLU A 974 16.29 -63.00 5.27
C GLU A 974 15.82 -64.46 5.31
N ILE A 975 15.79 -65.09 4.12
CA ILE A 975 15.47 -66.51 3.93
C ILE A 975 16.60 -67.36 4.50
#